data_AF-A0A949G012-F1
#
_entry.id   AF-A0A949G012-F1
#
_cell.length_a   1.000
_cell.length_b   1.000
_cell.length_c   1.000
_cell.angle_alpha   90.00
_cell.angle_beta   90.00
_cell.angle_gamma   90.00
#
_symmetry.space_group_name_H-M   'P 1'
#
loop_
_entity.id
_entity.type
_entity.pdbx_description
1 polymer ?
#
loop_
_entity_poly.entity_id
_entity_poly.type
_entity_poly.pdbx_seq_one_letter_code
_entity_poly.pdbx_strand_id
1 'polypeptide(L)'
;MTGLAWWYPVVAWGVAVASLVQSLAALRAGAVPRWLPPAVGCLTLVPIAGIPIGRWLHGLGQTFSIPFLLLLLDIVAAPFVGRAGRDGTWLDLPARRAATWWGAIAALLLYPAALGVGPFDPYVLGWNDSAVAAAAAAGGAMLALAGNRFGTVLLVAGAVWHLGLLESDNSWDYVVDPVYGSAAVVNLLRQGCLASLRRNPALIAGHTIAAVGVCLLGAGLHAAEPVALSALDEQWEATARDLVRRAERGEHTELATFVREWRLPDAPGRQRILRIPETVIQPGFVDTPEEEPIWSDFLAARRARAEGLFALAVEAARAHATLPTRAERAQGLPTKPLAQATSNAVALVYEALRDDPDHERARKAGGWVHRDSRWIWPEVARRLDAGDVRDAERGWIPTSTVNRPSTPRPGRSVTWASDHWKISSRADPVATAALASELEIAHDVWRQAFGGFMREPAEQEKAFEGRSRPMTHGPFAATLFGDRAAYVAELEKLEPTIARTLGLYWMPTRTAYFPPLDAIEDAALATSTIHHEAAHQLFAEMRKTSPLAGERCGFWALEAAACYVESLEPAPYGWTLGGRDAGRAPAARERLIDDDFYVSLQELCSLGRGELQADERLPAIYSQLSGLADFFMNGEQGKHREAFIEYLVRIYTGSVSPDTLSRLCGTTYADLDDAYRRHMAR
;
A
#
# COMPACT_ATOMS: atom_id res chain seq x y z
N MET A 1 -1.92 12.65 -22.82
CA MET A 1 -2.97 13.66 -22.69
C MET A 1 -3.34 14.16 -24.07
N THR A 2 -4.60 13.96 -24.47
CA THR A 2 -5.14 14.60 -25.67
C THR A 2 -5.14 16.12 -25.46
N GLY A 3 -5.08 16.91 -26.54
CA GLY A 3 -5.22 18.37 -26.41
C GLY A 3 -6.53 18.76 -25.72
N LEU A 4 -7.59 17.96 -25.89
CA LEU A 4 -8.90 18.18 -25.27
C LEU A 4 -8.86 18.05 -23.75
N ALA A 5 -8.21 17.01 -23.21
CA ALA A 5 -8.05 16.83 -21.77
C ALA A 5 -7.34 18.04 -21.15
N TRP A 6 -6.32 18.59 -21.82
CA TRP A 6 -5.62 19.80 -21.37
C TRP A 6 -6.54 21.03 -21.29
N TRP A 7 -7.38 21.25 -22.31
CA TRP A 7 -8.21 22.45 -22.39
C TRP A 7 -9.54 22.36 -21.66
N TYR A 8 -10.04 21.15 -21.38
CA TYR A 8 -11.34 20.94 -20.75
C TYR A 8 -11.51 21.72 -19.44
N PRO A 9 -10.57 21.69 -18.47
CA PRO A 9 -10.75 22.44 -17.23
C PRO A 9 -10.79 23.96 -17.42
N VAL A 10 -10.03 24.47 -18.39
CA VAL A 10 -10.02 25.91 -18.72
C VAL A 10 -11.39 26.36 -19.21
N VAL A 11 -11.99 25.57 -20.09
CA VAL A 11 -13.35 25.79 -20.61
C VAL A 11 -14.37 25.60 -19.50
N ALA A 12 -14.25 24.55 -18.68
CA ALA A 12 -15.21 24.23 -17.64
C ALA A 12 -15.30 25.34 -16.59
N TRP A 13 -14.15 25.82 -16.10
CA TRP A 13 -14.10 26.98 -15.20
C TRP A 13 -14.54 28.27 -15.87
N GLY A 14 -14.22 28.47 -17.16
CA GLY A 14 -14.67 29.64 -17.91
C GLY A 14 -16.20 29.73 -18.00
N VAL A 15 -16.85 28.59 -18.31
CA VAL A 15 -18.31 28.48 -18.32
C VAL A 15 -18.90 28.63 -16.92
N ALA A 16 -18.27 28.06 -15.89
CA ALA A 16 -18.74 28.20 -14.51
C ALA A 16 -18.72 29.66 -14.04
N VAL A 17 -17.61 30.37 -14.28
CA VAL A 17 -17.48 31.80 -13.96
C VAL A 17 -18.48 32.64 -14.77
N ALA A 18 -18.61 32.39 -16.07
CA ALA A 18 -19.60 33.07 -16.90
C ALA A 18 -21.04 32.82 -16.40
N SER A 19 -21.37 31.59 -16.01
CA SER A 19 -22.69 31.24 -15.50
C SER A 19 -23.00 31.94 -14.17
N LEU A 20 -22.00 32.09 -13.30
CA LEU A 20 -22.10 32.85 -12.04
C LEU A 20 -22.39 34.32 -12.32
N VAL A 21 -21.64 34.95 -13.22
CA VAL A 21 -21.85 36.36 -13.60
C VAL A 21 -23.22 36.55 -14.23
N GLN A 22 -23.66 35.65 -15.13
CA GLN A 22 -24.98 35.69 -15.74
C GLN A 22 -26.10 35.52 -14.71
N SER A 23 -25.89 34.66 -13.72
CA SER A 23 -26.83 34.46 -12.61
C SER A 23 -26.88 35.71 -11.73
N LEU A 24 -25.74 36.28 -11.32
CA LEU A 24 -25.70 37.52 -10.55
C LEU A 24 -26.34 38.70 -11.31
N ALA A 25 -26.12 38.78 -12.61
CA ALA A 25 -26.73 39.79 -13.48
C ALA A 25 -28.26 39.72 -13.46
N ALA A 26 -28.84 38.51 -13.43
CA ALA A 26 -30.28 38.32 -13.36
C ALA A 26 -30.91 38.71 -12.00
N LEU A 27 -30.11 38.91 -10.93
CA LEU A 27 -30.59 39.45 -9.65
C LEU A 27 -30.65 40.98 -9.63
N ARG A 28 -29.98 41.68 -10.55
CA ARG A 28 -29.91 43.14 -10.57
C ARG A 28 -31.01 43.74 -11.44
N ALA A 29 -31.61 44.83 -10.98
CA ALA A 29 -32.67 45.56 -11.71
C ALA A 29 -32.17 46.35 -12.94
N GLY A 30 -30.88 46.26 -13.29
CA GLY A 30 -30.26 46.96 -14.41
C GLY A 30 -29.82 46.00 -15.53
N ALA A 31 -29.88 46.44 -16.79
CA ALA A 31 -29.47 45.64 -17.92
C ALA A 31 -27.95 45.44 -17.94
N VAL A 32 -27.49 44.25 -17.54
CA VAL A 32 -26.10 43.83 -17.75
C VAL A 32 -25.90 43.50 -19.24
N PRO A 33 -24.86 44.02 -19.91
CA PRO A 33 -24.59 43.69 -21.30
C PRO A 33 -24.44 42.18 -21.49
N ARG A 34 -25.11 41.62 -22.51
CA ARG A 34 -25.10 40.16 -22.77
C ARG A 34 -23.70 39.60 -22.99
N TRP A 35 -22.74 40.42 -23.43
CA TRP A 35 -21.34 40.02 -23.64
C TRP A 35 -20.51 39.92 -22.36
N LEU A 36 -20.95 40.52 -21.24
CA LEU A 36 -20.14 40.59 -20.02
C LEU A 36 -19.89 39.22 -19.38
N PRO A 37 -20.89 38.34 -19.15
CA PRO A 37 -20.63 37.02 -18.58
C PRO A 37 -19.62 36.16 -19.35
N PRO A 38 -19.73 35.96 -20.68
CA PRO A 38 -18.71 35.20 -21.41
C PRO A 38 -17.35 35.92 -21.42
N ALA A 39 -17.29 37.25 -21.42
CA ALA A 39 -16.04 38.00 -21.32
C ALA A 39 -15.31 37.77 -19.98
N VAL A 40 -16.04 37.72 -18.86
CA VAL A 40 -15.46 37.37 -17.55
C VAL A 40 -15.04 35.90 -17.51
N GLY A 41 -15.80 35.01 -18.16
CA GLY A 41 -15.40 33.61 -18.36
C GLY A 41 -14.05 33.48 -19.08
N CYS A 42 -13.78 34.31 -20.09
CA CYS A 42 -12.49 34.32 -20.80
C CYS A 42 -11.29 34.70 -19.91
N LEU A 43 -11.49 35.27 -18.72
CA LEU A 43 -10.39 35.50 -17.77
C LEU A 43 -9.73 34.18 -17.33
N THR A 44 -10.41 33.04 -17.42
CA THR A 44 -9.79 31.74 -17.12
C THR A 44 -8.69 31.34 -18.10
N LEU A 45 -8.60 32.00 -19.26
CA LEU A 45 -7.52 31.83 -20.24
C LEU A 45 -6.26 32.63 -19.87
N VAL A 46 -6.35 33.61 -18.95
CA VAL A 46 -5.20 34.43 -18.55
C VAL A 46 -4.18 33.54 -17.85
N PRO A 47 -2.92 33.52 -18.31
CA PRO A 47 -1.89 32.70 -17.68
C PRO A 47 -1.36 33.36 -16.41
N ILE A 48 -1.24 32.58 -15.34
CA ILE A 48 -0.46 32.91 -14.14
C ILE A 48 0.68 31.88 -14.07
N ALA A 49 1.92 32.37 -13.99
CA ALA A 49 3.12 31.51 -14.01
C ALA A 49 3.15 30.53 -15.21
N GLY A 50 2.64 30.94 -16.38
CA GLY A 50 2.61 30.12 -17.60
C GLY A 50 1.43 29.14 -17.70
N ILE A 51 0.53 29.09 -16.72
CA ILE A 51 -0.63 28.18 -16.67
C ILE A 51 -1.92 29.01 -16.66
N PRO A 52 -2.93 28.72 -17.52
CA PRO A 52 -4.21 29.42 -17.48
C PRO A 52 -4.90 29.34 -16.10
N ILE A 53 -5.54 30.42 -15.65
CA ILE A 53 -6.26 30.45 -14.36
C ILE A 53 -7.24 29.29 -14.21
N GLY A 54 -7.96 28.92 -15.28
CA GLY A 54 -8.89 27.78 -15.22
C GLY A 54 -8.20 26.44 -14.94
N ARG A 55 -6.92 26.30 -15.32
CA ARG A 55 -6.09 25.15 -14.98
C ARG A 55 -5.60 25.20 -13.54
N TRP A 56 -5.27 26.40 -13.05
CA TRP A 56 -4.89 26.61 -11.66
C TRP A 56 -6.05 26.27 -10.71
N LEU A 57 -7.26 26.73 -11.02
CA LEU A 57 -8.49 26.42 -10.27
C LEU A 57 -8.84 24.93 -10.30
N HIS A 58 -8.58 24.24 -11.41
CA HIS A 58 -8.74 22.79 -11.51
C HIS A 58 -7.81 22.01 -10.58
N GLY A 59 -6.60 22.54 -10.33
CA GLY A 59 -5.64 21.96 -9.38
C GLY A 59 -6.13 21.92 -7.92
N LEU A 60 -7.23 22.61 -7.59
CA LEU A 60 -7.91 22.53 -6.30
C LEU A 60 -8.78 21.27 -6.14
N GLY A 61 -8.68 20.30 -7.06
CA GLY A 61 -9.28 18.97 -6.93
C GLY A 61 -10.71 18.84 -7.46
N GLN A 62 -11.17 19.76 -8.31
CA GLN A 62 -12.55 19.78 -8.82
C GLN A 62 -12.61 19.59 -10.34
N THR A 63 -13.19 18.48 -10.78
CA THR A 63 -13.56 18.25 -12.19
C THR A 63 -15.07 18.33 -12.32
N PHE A 64 -15.58 19.31 -13.08
CA PHE A 64 -17.01 19.39 -13.36
C PHE A 64 -17.44 18.28 -14.31
N SER A 65 -18.57 17.64 -14.04
CA SER A 65 -19.14 16.62 -14.94
C SER A 65 -19.72 17.26 -16.21
N ILE A 66 -19.85 16.48 -17.28
CA ILE A 66 -20.38 16.96 -18.56
C ILE A 66 -21.84 17.44 -18.43
N PRO A 67 -22.74 16.71 -17.74
CA PRO A 67 -24.09 17.19 -17.44
C PRO A 67 -24.11 18.54 -16.74
N PHE A 68 -23.24 18.74 -15.74
CA PHE A 68 -23.18 19.98 -15.01
C PHE A 68 -22.70 21.13 -15.90
N LEU A 69 -21.63 20.91 -16.65
CA LEU A 69 -21.09 21.90 -17.56
C LEU A 69 -22.11 22.35 -18.61
N LEU A 70 -22.91 21.42 -19.14
CA LEU A 70 -23.96 21.75 -20.10
C LEU A 70 -25.14 22.51 -19.47
N LEU A 71 -25.50 22.23 -18.22
CA LEU A 71 -26.49 23.03 -17.49
C LEU A 71 -26.00 24.48 -17.31
N LEU A 72 -24.72 24.66 -16.96
CA LEU A 72 -24.12 25.99 -16.82
C LEU A 72 -24.01 26.70 -18.18
N LEU A 73 -23.64 25.98 -19.23
CA LEU A 73 -23.56 26.53 -20.58
C LEU A 73 -24.93 26.99 -21.09
N ASP A 74 -25.98 26.23 -20.81
CA ASP A 74 -27.36 26.58 -21.18
C ASP A 74 -27.81 27.89 -20.49
N ILE A 75 -27.37 28.15 -19.26
CA ILE A 75 -27.60 29.43 -18.56
C ILE A 75 -26.88 30.58 -19.27
N VAL A 76 -25.63 30.37 -19.68
CA VAL A 76 -24.82 31.39 -20.39
C VAL A 76 -25.36 31.65 -21.80
N ALA A 77 -25.85 30.62 -22.48
CA ALA A 77 -26.33 30.69 -23.87
C ALA A 77 -27.75 31.24 -24.00
N ALA A 78 -28.61 31.08 -22.98
CA ALA A 78 -30.02 31.49 -23.02
C ALA A 78 -30.27 32.94 -23.54
N PRO A 79 -29.48 33.97 -23.17
CA PRO A 79 -29.67 35.33 -23.67
C PRO A 79 -29.39 35.52 -25.18
N PHE A 80 -28.67 34.58 -25.80
CA PHE A 80 -28.24 34.63 -27.20
C PHE A 80 -29.12 33.77 -28.13
N VAL A 81 -29.77 32.75 -27.58
CA VAL A 81 -30.56 31.77 -28.34
C VAL A 81 -32.02 32.22 -28.50
N GLY A 82 -32.51 33.12 -27.63
CA GLY A 82 -33.89 33.61 -27.68
C GLY A 82 -34.17 34.64 -28.80
N ARG A 83 -34.73 34.18 -29.92
CA ARG A 83 -35.66 34.96 -30.77
C ARG A 83 -36.94 34.15 -30.98
N ALA A 84 -38.06 34.73 -30.53
CA ALA A 84 -39.46 34.35 -30.81
C ALA A 84 -39.97 32.98 -30.27
N GLY A 85 -40.61 33.01 -29.10
CA GLY A 85 -41.88 32.29 -28.90
C GLY A 85 -41.87 30.85 -28.37
N ARG A 86 -40.73 30.17 -28.22
CA ARG A 86 -40.61 28.91 -27.45
C ARG A 86 -39.30 28.92 -26.66
N ASP A 87 -39.37 28.45 -25.42
CA ASP A 87 -38.31 28.38 -24.40
C ASP A 87 -36.90 28.39 -25.00
N GLY A 88 -36.23 29.55 -24.94
CA GLY A 88 -34.93 29.82 -25.57
C GLY A 88 -33.74 29.15 -24.90
N THR A 89 -33.91 27.90 -24.47
CA THR A 89 -32.93 27.07 -23.78
C THR A 89 -32.67 25.80 -24.58
N TRP A 90 -31.43 25.34 -24.62
CA TRP A 90 -31.04 24.09 -25.28
C TRP A 90 -31.64 22.88 -24.56
N LEU A 91 -31.75 22.96 -23.23
CA LEU A 91 -32.43 21.98 -22.39
C LEU A 91 -33.83 22.48 -22.03
N ASP A 92 -34.84 21.78 -22.50
CA ASP A 92 -36.25 22.07 -22.18
C ASP A 92 -36.58 21.68 -20.73
N LEU A 93 -37.77 22.07 -20.25
CA LEU A 93 -38.17 21.82 -18.87
C LEU A 93 -38.15 20.32 -18.49
N PRO A 94 -38.62 19.38 -19.34
CA PRO A 94 -38.45 17.94 -19.10
C PRO A 94 -36.99 17.51 -18.98
N ALA A 95 -36.07 18.01 -19.82
CA ALA A 95 -34.65 17.68 -19.72
C ALA A 95 -34.01 18.22 -18.43
N ARG A 96 -34.33 19.45 -18.04
CA ARG A 96 -33.83 20.05 -16.79
C ARG A 96 -34.33 19.31 -15.55
N ARG A 97 -35.58 18.82 -15.58
CA ARG A 97 -36.13 17.97 -14.50
C ARG A 97 -35.43 16.61 -14.44
N ALA A 98 -35.21 15.96 -15.59
CA ALA A 98 -34.48 14.71 -15.66
C ALA A 98 -33.05 14.86 -15.13
N ALA A 99 -32.35 15.94 -15.50
CA ALA A 99 -31.04 16.28 -14.98
C ALA A 99 -31.07 16.45 -13.45
N THR A 100 -32.02 17.23 -12.92
CA THR A 100 -32.15 17.45 -11.48
C THR A 100 -32.39 16.14 -10.72
N TRP A 101 -33.26 15.26 -11.21
CA TRP A 101 -33.47 13.96 -10.57
C TRP A 101 -32.25 13.05 -10.68
N TRP A 102 -31.60 13.00 -11.84
CA TRP A 102 -30.38 12.23 -12.04
C TRP A 102 -29.27 12.65 -11.07
N GLY A 103 -28.95 13.94 -11.01
CA GLY A 103 -27.91 14.47 -10.13
C GLY A 103 -28.21 14.19 -8.67
N ALA A 104 -29.47 14.35 -8.23
CA ALA A 104 -29.84 14.11 -6.85
C ALA A 104 -29.81 12.63 -6.46
N ILE A 105 -30.34 11.74 -7.31
CA ILE A 105 -30.31 10.29 -7.08
C ILE A 105 -28.87 9.80 -7.05
N ALA A 106 -28.05 10.19 -8.04
CA ALA A 106 -26.65 9.82 -8.09
C ALA A 106 -25.89 10.35 -6.86
N ALA A 107 -26.13 11.59 -6.43
CA ALA A 107 -25.47 12.15 -5.25
C ALA A 107 -25.81 11.42 -3.95
N LEU A 108 -27.09 11.10 -3.74
CA LEU A 108 -27.57 10.41 -2.54
C LEU A 108 -27.12 8.96 -2.48
N LEU A 109 -26.90 8.32 -3.63
CA LEU A 109 -26.41 6.94 -3.71
C LEU A 109 -24.89 6.86 -3.61
N LEU A 110 -24.17 7.77 -4.26
CA LEU A 110 -22.71 7.69 -4.41
C LEU A 110 -21.97 8.34 -3.24
N TYR A 111 -22.28 9.60 -2.92
CA TYR A 111 -21.39 10.37 -2.04
C TYR A 111 -21.47 9.98 -0.55
N PRO A 112 -22.65 9.69 0.04
CA PRO A 112 -22.68 9.16 1.40
C PRO A 112 -21.92 7.84 1.54
N ALA A 113 -22.07 6.93 0.55
CA ALA A 113 -21.37 5.65 0.56
C ALA A 113 -19.84 5.81 0.36
N ALA A 114 -19.43 6.73 -0.51
CA ALA A 114 -18.01 7.10 -0.66
C ALA A 114 -17.43 7.75 0.61
N LEU A 115 -18.26 8.37 1.45
CA LEU A 115 -17.89 8.89 2.77
C LEU A 115 -17.97 7.84 3.90
N GLY A 116 -18.20 6.57 3.56
CA GLY A 116 -18.21 5.45 4.52
C GLY A 116 -19.58 5.09 5.08
N VAL A 117 -20.68 5.61 4.53
CA VAL A 117 -22.04 5.21 4.91
C VAL A 117 -22.40 3.88 4.23
N GLY A 118 -22.28 2.79 4.98
CA GLY A 118 -22.67 1.44 4.54
C GLY A 118 -21.49 0.58 4.07
N PRO A 119 -21.72 -0.72 3.85
CA PRO A 119 -20.65 -1.70 3.60
C PRO A 119 -20.15 -1.74 2.14
N PHE A 120 -20.79 -1.01 1.23
CA PHE A 120 -20.50 -1.03 -0.20
C PHE A 120 -20.44 0.39 -0.75
N ASP A 121 -19.33 0.73 -1.41
CA ASP A 121 -19.16 2.00 -2.11
C ASP A 121 -19.43 1.83 -3.62
N PRO A 122 -20.62 2.22 -4.12
CA PRO A 122 -20.95 2.17 -5.53
C PRO A 122 -20.12 3.14 -6.40
N TYR A 123 -19.46 4.14 -5.81
CA TYR A 123 -18.57 5.04 -6.54
C TYR A 123 -17.33 4.29 -7.06
N VAL A 124 -16.91 3.21 -6.39
CA VAL A 124 -15.80 2.35 -6.85
C VAL A 124 -16.10 1.69 -8.19
N LEU A 125 -17.38 1.40 -8.49
CA LEU A 125 -17.79 0.76 -9.75
C LEU A 125 -17.44 1.56 -10.99
N GLY A 126 -17.19 2.86 -10.85
CA GLY A 126 -16.83 3.69 -11.98
C GLY A 126 -15.37 3.53 -12.44
N TRP A 127 -14.52 2.85 -11.66
CA TRP A 127 -13.14 2.51 -12.00
C TRP A 127 -13.06 1.15 -12.70
N ASN A 128 -12.44 1.10 -13.89
CA ASN A 128 -12.11 -0.13 -14.65
C ASN A 128 -13.27 -1.04 -15.11
N ASP A 129 -14.53 -0.70 -14.85
CA ASP A 129 -15.70 -1.42 -15.36
C ASP A 129 -16.55 -0.51 -16.27
N SER A 130 -16.85 -0.96 -17.49
CA SER A 130 -17.72 -0.23 -18.42
C SER A 130 -19.20 -0.32 -18.06
N ALA A 131 -19.56 -1.09 -17.03
CA ALA A 131 -20.94 -1.27 -16.57
C ALA A 131 -21.62 0.06 -16.19
N VAL A 132 -20.92 0.98 -15.53
CA VAL A 132 -21.47 2.29 -15.13
C VAL A 132 -21.74 3.16 -16.36
N ALA A 133 -20.76 3.25 -17.27
CA ALA A 133 -20.92 3.98 -18.53
C ALA A 133 -22.02 3.34 -19.41
N ALA A 134 -22.13 2.01 -19.43
CA ALA A 134 -23.17 1.29 -20.15
C ALA A 134 -24.56 1.49 -19.54
N ALA A 135 -24.68 1.52 -18.21
CA ALA A 135 -25.93 1.82 -17.50
C ALA A 135 -26.37 3.28 -17.73
N ALA A 136 -25.43 4.23 -17.65
CA ALA A 136 -25.68 5.63 -17.96
C ALA A 136 -26.05 5.83 -19.44
N ALA A 137 -25.40 5.10 -20.36
CA ALA A 137 -25.74 5.13 -21.78
C ALA A 137 -27.10 4.47 -22.07
N ALA A 138 -27.45 3.38 -21.40
CA ALA A 138 -28.76 2.74 -21.52
C ALA A 138 -29.88 3.66 -21.00
N GLY A 139 -29.69 4.25 -19.81
CA GLY A 139 -30.62 5.26 -19.27
C GLY A 139 -30.72 6.50 -20.16
N GLY A 140 -29.58 6.96 -20.69
CA GLY A 140 -29.49 8.04 -21.66
C GLY A 140 -30.25 7.74 -22.96
N ALA A 141 -30.09 6.52 -23.50
CA ALA A 141 -30.80 6.06 -24.70
C ALA A 141 -32.31 5.98 -24.45
N MET A 142 -32.76 5.45 -23.30
CA MET A 142 -34.17 5.41 -22.94
C MET A 142 -34.78 6.81 -22.86
N LEU A 143 -34.08 7.76 -22.21
CA LEU A 143 -34.51 9.15 -22.14
C LEU A 143 -34.53 9.82 -23.52
N ALA A 144 -33.52 9.57 -24.35
CA ALA A 144 -33.44 10.12 -25.70
C ALA A 144 -34.57 9.59 -26.61
N LEU A 145 -34.87 8.28 -26.53
CA LEU A 145 -35.98 7.65 -27.23
C LEU A 145 -37.35 8.17 -26.76
N ALA A 146 -37.46 8.56 -25.49
CA ALA A 146 -38.63 9.25 -24.95
C ALA A 146 -38.70 10.74 -25.32
N GLY A 147 -37.81 11.24 -26.19
CA GLY A 147 -37.76 12.63 -26.62
C GLY A 147 -37.12 13.59 -25.62
N ASN A 148 -36.48 13.09 -24.56
CA ASN A 148 -35.83 13.91 -23.54
C ASN A 148 -34.36 14.21 -23.90
N ARG A 149 -34.05 15.50 -24.11
CA ARG A 149 -32.72 15.98 -24.53
C ARG A 149 -31.60 15.70 -23.52
N PHE A 150 -31.92 15.50 -22.24
CA PHE A 150 -30.93 15.10 -21.24
C PHE A 150 -30.37 13.70 -21.52
N GLY A 151 -31.15 12.82 -22.16
CA GLY A 151 -30.69 11.51 -22.59
C GLY A 151 -29.50 11.60 -23.54
N THR A 152 -29.53 12.54 -24.50
CA THR A 152 -28.41 12.81 -25.41
C THR A 152 -27.17 13.30 -24.67
N VAL A 153 -27.33 14.08 -23.60
CA VAL A 153 -26.22 14.55 -22.77
C VAL A 153 -25.50 13.38 -22.08
N LEU A 154 -26.25 12.43 -21.52
CA LEU A 154 -25.67 11.22 -20.91
C LEU A 154 -24.96 10.33 -21.93
N LEU A 155 -25.53 10.19 -23.14
CA LEU A 155 -24.88 9.46 -24.23
C LEU A 155 -23.56 10.10 -24.66
N VAL A 156 -23.52 11.43 -24.77
CA VAL A 156 -22.27 12.16 -25.06
C VAL A 156 -21.27 11.97 -23.92
N ALA A 157 -21.69 12.06 -22.67
CA ALA A 157 -20.81 11.85 -21.53
C ALA A 157 -20.17 10.46 -21.54
N GLY A 158 -20.96 9.41 -21.80
CA GLY A 158 -20.46 8.04 -21.95
C GLY A 158 -19.51 7.86 -23.14
N ALA A 159 -19.79 8.50 -24.28
CA ALA A 159 -18.90 8.48 -25.44
C ALA A 159 -17.56 9.19 -25.16
N VAL A 160 -17.59 10.33 -24.47
CA VAL A 160 -16.40 11.10 -24.10
C VAL A 160 -15.52 10.31 -23.13
N TRP A 161 -16.11 9.55 -22.20
CA TRP A 161 -15.39 8.61 -21.35
C TRP A 161 -14.76 7.46 -22.16
N HIS A 162 -15.53 6.83 -23.05
CA HIS A 162 -15.04 5.70 -23.85
C HIS A 162 -13.86 6.10 -24.77
N LEU A 163 -13.83 7.35 -25.21
CA LEU A 163 -12.75 7.92 -26.01
C LEU A 163 -11.57 8.47 -25.18
N GLY A 164 -11.63 8.40 -23.85
CA GLY A 164 -10.56 8.85 -22.95
C GLY A 164 -10.24 10.35 -23.08
N LEU A 165 -11.28 11.17 -23.22
CA LEU A 165 -11.14 12.59 -23.60
C LEU A 165 -10.98 13.55 -22.41
N LEU A 166 -11.32 13.16 -21.18
CA LEU A 166 -11.04 13.93 -19.96
C LEU A 166 -9.92 13.28 -19.15
N GLU A 167 -9.49 13.94 -18.07
CA GLU A 167 -8.37 13.50 -17.24
C GLU A 167 -8.72 12.40 -16.25
N SER A 168 -10.00 12.28 -15.85
CA SER A 168 -10.43 11.22 -14.95
C SER A 168 -10.63 9.91 -15.72
N ASP A 169 -10.21 8.79 -15.11
CA ASP A 169 -10.50 7.45 -15.59
C ASP A 169 -11.81 6.89 -15.00
N ASN A 170 -12.40 7.57 -14.02
CA ASN A 170 -13.66 7.16 -13.39
C ASN A 170 -14.86 7.62 -14.24
N SER A 171 -15.67 6.67 -14.68
CA SER A 171 -16.87 6.96 -15.49
C SER A 171 -17.93 7.79 -14.76
N TRP A 172 -18.00 7.74 -13.42
CA TRP A 172 -18.92 8.57 -12.64
C TRP A 172 -18.64 10.06 -12.82
N ASP A 173 -17.37 10.46 -12.90
CA ASP A 173 -16.97 11.88 -12.99
C ASP A 173 -17.44 12.55 -14.29
N TYR A 174 -17.76 11.76 -15.30
CA TYR A 174 -18.28 12.25 -16.58
C TYR A 174 -19.78 12.55 -16.50
N VAL A 175 -20.51 11.86 -15.61
CA VAL A 175 -21.98 11.89 -15.53
C VAL A 175 -22.53 12.54 -14.26
N VAL A 176 -21.72 12.68 -13.21
CA VAL A 176 -22.07 13.38 -11.98
C VAL A 176 -20.82 13.88 -11.24
N ASP A 177 -20.93 15.03 -10.58
CA ASP A 177 -19.91 15.57 -9.68
C ASP A 177 -20.54 16.08 -8.37
N PRO A 178 -19.78 16.22 -7.28
CA PRO A 178 -20.32 16.62 -5.98
C PRO A 178 -21.06 17.96 -6.00
N VAL A 179 -20.65 18.90 -6.84
CA VAL A 179 -21.26 20.22 -6.96
C VAL A 179 -22.62 20.10 -7.64
N TYR A 180 -22.67 19.40 -8.77
CA TYR A 180 -23.91 19.10 -9.49
C TYR A 180 -24.90 18.34 -8.62
N GLY A 181 -24.44 17.28 -7.96
CA GLY A 181 -25.22 16.45 -7.09
C GLY A 181 -25.87 17.24 -5.95
N SER A 182 -25.06 18.04 -5.25
CA SER A 182 -25.53 18.89 -4.16
C SER A 182 -26.52 19.95 -4.64
N ALA A 183 -26.23 20.61 -5.77
CA ALA A 183 -27.14 21.59 -6.36
C ALA A 183 -28.50 20.97 -6.74
N ALA A 184 -28.48 19.74 -7.25
CA ALA A 184 -29.68 18.99 -7.60
C ALA A 184 -30.52 18.61 -6.38
N VAL A 185 -29.89 18.10 -5.29
CA VAL A 185 -30.57 17.79 -4.03
C VAL A 185 -31.22 19.04 -3.43
N VAL A 186 -30.48 20.15 -3.37
CA VAL A 186 -31.00 21.44 -2.86
C VAL A 186 -32.19 21.91 -3.68
N ASN A 187 -32.14 21.75 -5.00
CA ASN A 187 -33.25 22.11 -5.89
C ASN A 187 -34.50 21.26 -5.62
N LEU A 188 -34.37 19.95 -5.44
CA LEU A 188 -35.51 19.08 -5.11
C LEU A 188 -36.11 19.38 -3.73
N LEU A 189 -35.28 19.56 -2.70
CA LEU A 189 -35.72 19.94 -1.35
C LEU A 189 -36.48 21.26 -1.37
N ARG A 190 -36.00 22.24 -2.16
CA ARG A 190 -36.70 23.51 -2.37
C ARG A 190 -37.98 23.37 -3.18
N GLN A 191 -38.05 22.52 -4.20
CA GLN A 191 -39.31 22.28 -4.93
C GLN A 191 -40.37 21.64 -4.02
N GLY A 192 -39.97 20.78 -3.09
CA GLY A 192 -40.82 20.26 -2.02
C GLY A 192 -41.29 21.34 -1.04
N CYS A 193 -40.41 22.27 -0.66
CA CYS A 193 -40.72 23.41 0.22
C CYS A 193 -41.53 24.53 -0.50
N LEU A 194 -41.29 24.77 -1.79
CA LEU A 194 -41.94 25.79 -2.63
C LEU A 194 -43.29 25.34 -3.21
N ALA A 195 -43.63 24.05 -3.11
CA ALA A 195 -45.01 23.61 -3.25
C ALA A 195 -45.94 24.27 -2.20
N SER A 196 -45.37 24.79 -1.09
CA SER A 196 -46.08 25.55 -0.06
C SER A 196 -46.17 27.06 -0.31
N LEU A 197 -45.34 27.67 -1.18
CA LEU A 197 -45.32 29.14 -1.34
C LEU A 197 -44.99 29.55 -2.79
N ARG A 198 -46.00 30.12 -3.46
CA ARG A 198 -45.97 30.57 -4.86
C ARG A 198 -45.26 31.92 -5.06
N ARG A 199 -44.63 32.02 -6.24
CA ARG A 199 -44.24 33.22 -7.04
C ARG A 199 -43.00 34.01 -6.61
N ASN A 200 -41.88 33.82 -7.34
CA ASN A 200 -41.16 34.95 -7.94
C ASN A 200 -40.10 34.52 -8.99
N PRO A 201 -40.05 35.14 -10.18
CA PRO A 201 -39.13 34.76 -11.26
C PRO A 201 -37.67 35.26 -11.11
N ALA A 202 -37.34 35.98 -10.04
CA ALA A 202 -35.96 36.43 -9.75
C ALA A 202 -35.08 35.36 -9.07
N LEU A 203 -35.60 34.15 -8.85
CA LEU A 203 -34.95 33.15 -7.99
C LEU A 203 -33.76 32.42 -8.64
N ILE A 204 -33.68 32.29 -9.97
CA ILE A 204 -32.63 31.49 -10.65
C ILE A 204 -31.21 32.02 -10.39
N ALA A 205 -31.13 33.29 -10.06
CA ALA A 205 -29.95 34.11 -10.06
C ALA A 205 -29.16 34.03 -8.72
N GLY A 206 -29.82 33.60 -7.62
CA GLY A 206 -29.18 33.32 -6.32
C GLY A 206 -28.67 31.88 -6.12
N HIS A 207 -28.91 30.97 -7.07
CA HIS A 207 -28.54 29.55 -6.95
C HIS A 207 -27.03 29.31 -7.18
N THR A 208 -26.37 30.17 -7.94
CA THR A 208 -24.95 30.04 -8.27
C THR A 208 -24.05 30.57 -7.16
N ILE A 209 -24.55 31.51 -6.32
CA ILE A 209 -23.82 31.99 -5.13
C ILE A 209 -23.78 30.91 -4.04
N ALA A 210 -24.85 30.13 -3.86
CA ALA A 210 -24.86 29.05 -2.89
C ALA A 210 -23.98 27.87 -3.33
N ALA A 211 -23.99 27.51 -4.62
CA ALA A 211 -23.10 26.48 -5.16
C ALA A 211 -21.62 26.93 -5.12
N VAL A 212 -21.31 28.18 -5.46
CA VAL A 212 -19.95 28.73 -5.41
C VAL A 212 -19.50 29.04 -3.98
N GLY A 213 -20.43 29.41 -3.08
CA GLY A 213 -20.17 29.56 -1.65
C GLY A 213 -19.84 28.23 -0.98
N VAL A 214 -20.48 27.13 -1.41
CA VAL A 214 -20.09 25.77 -1.04
C VAL A 214 -18.74 25.37 -1.68
N CYS A 215 -18.40 25.84 -2.88
CA CYS A 215 -17.05 25.66 -3.44
C CYS A 215 -15.95 26.38 -2.64
N LEU A 216 -16.25 27.53 -2.01
CA LEU A 216 -15.27 28.28 -1.21
C LEU A 216 -15.20 27.81 0.25
N LEU A 217 -16.30 27.28 0.82
CA LEU A 217 -16.33 26.75 2.20
C LEU A 217 -16.03 25.25 2.27
N GLY A 218 -16.29 24.48 1.21
CA GLY A 218 -15.92 23.07 1.09
C GLY A 218 -14.41 22.85 0.94
N ALA A 219 -13.65 23.89 0.57
CA ALA A 219 -12.18 23.92 0.63
C ALA A 219 -11.64 23.97 2.08
N GLY A 220 -12.52 24.09 3.08
CA GLY A 220 -12.20 24.15 4.50
C GLY A 220 -12.25 22.81 5.26
N LEU A 221 -12.58 21.69 4.60
CA LEU A 221 -12.16 20.39 5.13
C LEU A 221 -10.71 20.19 4.71
N HIS A 222 -9.80 20.90 5.39
CA HIS A 222 -8.41 20.50 5.39
C HIS A 222 -8.39 19.03 5.80
N ALA A 223 -7.88 18.16 4.92
CA ALA A 223 -7.13 17.02 5.42
C ALA A 223 -6.20 17.60 6.47
N ALA A 224 -6.34 17.17 7.72
CA ALA A 224 -5.48 17.63 8.81
C ALA A 224 -4.04 17.63 8.28
N GLU A 225 -3.30 18.73 8.52
CA GLU A 225 -1.89 18.74 8.14
C GLU A 225 -1.24 17.45 8.66
N PRO A 226 -0.42 16.78 7.84
CA PRO A 226 0.20 15.51 8.22
C PRO A 226 0.92 15.70 9.55
N VAL A 227 0.46 14.99 10.58
CA VAL A 227 1.06 15.05 11.91
C VAL A 227 2.44 14.41 11.80
N ALA A 228 3.50 15.22 11.90
CA ALA A 228 4.86 14.71 11.84
C ALA A 228 5.08 13.62 12.92
N LEU A 229 5.90 12.61 12.61
CA LEU A 229 6.23 11.53 13.56
C LEU A 229 6.74 12.08 14.90
N SER A 230 7.54 13.16 14.87
CA SER A 230 8.02 13.83 16.07
C SER A 230 6.91 14.36 16.96
N ALA A 231 5.80 14.84 16.39
CA ALA A 231 4.66 15.34 17.16
C ALA A 231 3.89 14.18 17.83
N LEU A 232 3.76 13.04 17.15
CA LEU A 232 3.18 11.83 17.75
C LEU A 232 4.05 11.31 18.89
N ASP A 233 5.38 11.29 18.70
CA ASP A 233 6.32 10.89 19.74
C ASP A 233 6.29 11.86 20.93
N GLU A 234 6.25 13.17 20.71
CA GLU A 234 6.13 14.16 21.79
C GLU A 234 4.82 14.00 22.58
N GLN A 235 3.69 13.76 21.90
CA GLN A 235 2.39 13.53 22.53
C GLN A 235 2.39 12.24 23.35
N TRP A 236 2.97 11.16 22.81
CA TRP A 236 3.17 9.91 23.53
C TRP A 236 4.00 10.13 24.78
N GLU A 237 5.16 10.77 24.64
CA GLU A 237 6.09 11.01 25.74
C GLU A 237 5.48 11.86 26.86
N ALA A 238 4.66 12.87 26.52
CA ALA A 238 3.93 13.64 27.49
C ALA A 238 2.91 12.79 28.27
N THR A 239 2.18 11.93 27.56
CA THR A 239 1.14 11.05 28.14
C THR A 239 1.77 9.96 29.00
N ALA A 240 2.80 9.27 28.49
CA ALA A 240 3.55 8.25 29.20
C ALA A 240 4.15 8.79 30.51
N ARG A 241 4.77 9.99 30.48
CA ARG A 241 5.25 10.65 31.71
C ARG A 241 4.14 10.90 32.73
N ASP A 242 2.93 11.24 32.30
CA ASP A 242 1.81 11.42 33.23
C ASP A 242 1.35 10.10 33.85
N LEU A 243 1.19 9.07 33.03
CA LEU A 243 0.80 7.73 33.48
C LEU A 243 1.81 7.14 34.45
N VAL A 244 3.11 7.26 34.15
CA VAL A 244 4.21 6.85 35.05
C VAL A 244 4.11 7.59 36.39
N ARG A 245 3.93 8.92 36.38
CA ARG A 245 3.75 9.70 37.63
C ARG A 245 2.51 9.31 38.42
N ARG A 246 1.45 8.85 37.78
CA ARG A 246 0.22 8.37 38.44
C ARG A 246 0.45 7.00 39.08
N ALA A 247 1.07 6.08 38.35
CA ALA A 247 1.44 4.76 38.84
C ALA A 247 2.40 4.85 40.04
N GLU A 248 3.45 5.68 39.94
CA GLU A 248 4.40 5.90 41.05
C GLU A 248 3.75 6.50 42.29
N ARG A 249 2.76 7.39 42.12
CA ARG A 249 2.01 7.97 43.25
C ARG A 249 1.13 6.94 43.98
N GLY A 250 0.66 5.91 43.27
CA GLY A 250 -0.05 4.76 43.85
C GLY A 250 0.89 3.60 44.23
N GLU A 251 2.21 3.79 44.19
CA GLU A 251 3.21 2.75 44.47
C GLU A 251 3.18 1.54 43.50
N HIS A 252 2.52 1.67 42.34
CA HIS A 252 2.39 0.65 41.30
C HIS A 252 3.65 0.56 40.41
N THR A 253 4.73 0.02 40.99
CA THR A 253 6.08 0.03 40.38
C THR A 253 6.16 -0.76 39.07
N GLU A 254 5.46 -1.90 38.98
CA GLU A 254 5.46 -2.74 37.76
C GLU A 254 4.75 -2.04 36.61
N LEU A 255 3.58 -1.44 36.87
CA LEU A 255 2.84 -0.66 35.87
C LEU A 255 3.64 0.57 35.40
N ALA A 256 4.28 1.30 36.33
CA ALA A 256 5.13 2.44 35.98
C ALA A 256 6.31 2.01 35.07
N THR A 257 6.94 0.88 35.38
CA THR A 257 8.04 0.33 34.59
C THR A 257 7.57 -0.11 33.21
N PHE A 258 6.44 -0.83 33.15
CA PHE A 258 5.85 -1.29 31.90
C PHE A 258 5.52 -0.13 30.95
N VAL A 259 4.88 0.93 31.45
CA VAL A 259 4.56 2.12 30.63
C VAL A 259 5.83 2.81 30.14
N ARG A 260 6.85 2.93 31.00
CA ARG A 260 8.14 3.56 30.67
C ARG A 260 8.89 2.78 29.59
N GLU A 261 8.90 1.44 29.67
CA GLU A 261 9.59 0.54 28.76
C GLU A 261 8.80 0.23 27.48
N TRP A 262 7.57 0.73 27.36
CA TRP A 262 6.79 0.57 26.12
C TRP A 262 7.45 1.25 24.91
N ARG A 263 8.26 2.29 25.13
CA ARG A 263 9.03 2.95 24.07
C ARG A 263 9.97 1.95 23.41
N LEU A 264 9.95 1.91 22.08
CA LEU A 264 10.92 1.14 21.31
C LEU A 264 12.34 1.63 21.60
N PRO A 265 13.27 0.76 22.02
CA PRO A 265 14.66 1.15 22.20
C PRO A 265 15.29 1.46 20.83
N ASP A 266 16.31 2.31 20.84
CA ASP A 266 17.07 2.63 19.64
C ASP A 266 17.80 1.37 19.15
N ALA A 267 17.70 1.10 17.84
CA ALA A 267 18.39 0.00 17.18
C ALA A 267 19.30 0.57 16.07
N PRO A 268 20.37 1.32 16.42
CA PRO A 268 21.17 2.04 15.44
C PRO A 268 21.83 1.08 14.46
N GLY A 269 21.67 1.35 13.17
CA GLY A 269 22.22 0.51 12.10
C GLY A 269 21.52 -0.85 11.94
N ARG A 270 20.32 -1.02 12.50
CA ARG A 270 19.53 -2.25 12.42
C ARG A 270 18.07 -1.91 12.11
N GLN A 271 17.35 -2.85 11.53
CA GLN A 271 15.89 -2.77 11.40
C GLN A 271 15.22 -3.34 12.64
N ARG A 272 14.08 -2.73 13.02
CA ARG A 272 13.19 -3.26 14.07
C ARG A 272 12.14 -4.12 13.39
N ILE A 273 12.06 -5.39 13.81
CA ILE A 273 11.06 -6.34 13.35
C ILE A 273 10.15 -6.64 14.54
N LEU A 274 8.88 -6.28 14.42
CA LEU A 274 7.94 -6.27 15.52
C LEU A 274 7.14 -7.57 15.55
N ARG A 275 7.06 -8.18 16.73
CA ARG A 275 6.12 -9.26 16.98
C ARG A 275 4.75 -8.64 17.27
N ILE A 276 3.78 -8.91 16.40
CA ILE A 276 2.42 -8.43 16.59
C ILE A 276 1.62 -9.49 17.34
N PRO A 277 1.15 -9.22 18.57
CA PRO A 277 0.34 -10.18 19.30
C PRO A 277 -1.02 -10.38 18.61
N GLU A 278 -1.68 -11.50 18.87
CA GLU A 278 -3.02 -11.77 18.32
C GLU A 278 -4.06 -10.78 18.86
N THR A 279 -3.95 -10.42 20.14
CA THR A 279 -4.84 -9.50 20.85
C THR A 279 -4.07 -8.74 21.94
N VAL A 280 -4.69 -7.68 22.49
CA VAL A 280 -4.17 -7.00 23.69
C VAL A 280 -4.38 -7.88 24.92
N ILE A 281 -3.29 -8.20 25.62
CA ILE A 281 -3.32 -8.94 26.90
C ILE A 281 -3.03 -7.95 28.04
N GLN A 282 -3.93 -7.90 29.02
CA GLN A 282 -3.69 -7.16 30.26
C GLN A 282 -2.65 -7.90 31.11
N PRO A 283 -1.56 -7.23 31.54
CA PRO A 283 -0.59 -7.84 32.43
C PRO A 283 -1.22 -8.23 33.77
N GLY A 284 -0.74 -9.32 34.37
CA GLY A 284 -1.28 -9.84 35.62
C GLY A 284 -1.10 -8.91 36.84
N PHE A 285 -0.17 -7.96 36.76
CA PHE A 285 0.06 -6.94 37.79
C PHE A 285 -0.93 -5.77 37.73
N VAL A 286 -1.82 -5.72 36.74
CA VAL A 286 -2.94 -4.77 36.73
C VAL A 286 -4.13 -5.48 37.36
N ASP A 287 -4.20 -5.46 38.69
CA ASP A 287 -5.17 -6.25 39.46
C ASP A 287 -5.94 -5.44 40.51
N THR A 288 -5.62 -4.15 40.67
CA THR A 288 -6.33 -3.24 41.57
C THR A 288 -7.25 -2.25 40.85
N PRO A 289 -8.32 -1.75 41.52
CA PRO A 289 -9.18 -0.68 40.98
C PRO A 289 -8.45 0.65 40.73
N GLU A 290 -7.26 0.85 41.30
CA GLU A 290 -6.44 2.06 41.11
C GLU A 290 -5.56 1.97 39.85
N GLU A 291 -5.14 0.76 39.47
CA GLU A 291 -4.37 0.50 38.25
C GLU A 291 -5.24 0.46 37.00
N GLU A 292 -6.48 -0.02 37.09
CA GLU A 292 -7.42 -0.13 35.97
C GLU A 292 -7.58 1.17 35.15
N PRO A 293 -7.79 2.35 35.77
CA PRO A 293 -7.85 3.62 35.02
C PRO A 293 -6.53 3.99 34.33
N ILE A 294 -5.38 3.72 34.97
CA ILE A 294 -4.06 4.01 34.40
C ILE A 294 -3.82 3.11 33.18
N TRP A 295 -4.17 1.83 33.29
CA TRP A 295 -4.10 0.87 32.20
C TRP A 295 -5.05 1.25 31.05
N SER A 296 -6.27 1.66 31.36
CA SER A 296 -7.25 2.12 30.35
C SER A 296 -6.73 3.34 29.58
N ASP A 297 -6.20 4.34 30.28
CA ASP A 297 -5.62 5.53 29.68
C ASP A 297 -4.36 5.20 28.85
N PHE A 298 -3.54 4.25 29.31
CA PHE A 298 -2.40 3.72 28.55
C PHE A 298 -2.84 3.07 27.23
N LEU A 299 -3.89 2.23 27.25
CA LEU A 299 -4.45 1.65 26.03
C LEU A 299 -5.05 2.72 25.10
N ALA A 300 -5.71 3.74 25.65
CA ALA A 300 -6.22 4.86 24.87
C ALA A 300 -5.09 5.64 24.19
N ALA A 301 -4.00 5.92 24.91
CA ALA A 301 -2.82 6.58 24.37
C ALA A 301 -2.16 5.76 23.25
N ARG A 302 -2.05 4.44 23.42
CA ARG A 302 -1.54 3.52 22.39
C ARG A 302 -2.41 3.54 21.13
N ARG A 303 -3.73 3.45 21.27
CA ARG A 303 -4.66 3.52 20.13
C ARG A 303 -4.58 4.84 19.38
N ALA A 304 -4.48 5.96 20.10
CA ALA A 304 -4.31 7.28 19.49
C ALA A 304 -3.01 7.39 18.69
N ARG A 305 -1.89 6.88 19.26
CA ARG A 305 -0.60 6.81 18.56
C ARG A 305 -0.67 5.89 17.34
N ALA A 306 -1.31 4.73 17.46
CA ALA A 306 -1.47 3.78 16.35
C ALA A 306 -2.21 4.38 15.15
N GLU A 307 -3.30 5.12 15.38
CA GLU A 307 -4.03 5.82 14.31
C GLU A 307 -3.15 6.86 13.61
N GLY A 308 -2.36 7.63 14.38
CA GLY A 308 -1.40 8.59 13.82
C GLY A 308 -0.28 7.92 13.00
N LEU A 309 0.29 6.84 13.51
CA LEU A 309 1.30 6.04 12.80
C LEU A 309 0.75 5.45 11.51
N PHE A 310 -0.49 4.94 11.54
CA PHE A 310 -1.14 4.42 10.35
C PHE A 310 -1.44 5.52 9.31
N ALA A 311 -1.84 6.72 9.75
CA ALA A 311 -2.02 7.87 8.85
C ALA A 311 -0.70 8.23 8.14
N LEU A 312 0.41 8.29 8.87
CA LEU A 312 1.76 8.49 8.31
C LEU A 312 2.14 7.36 7.33
N ALA A 313 1.76 6.12 7.62
CA ALA A 313 2.00 5.00 6.72
C ALA A 313 1.28 5.18 5.37
N VAL A 314 0.02 5.62 5.39
CA VAL A 314 -0.76 5.92 4.18
C VAL A 314 -0.12 7.06 3.40
N GLU A 315 0.34 8.12 4.07
CA GLU A 315 1.02 9.24 3.41
C GLU A 315 2.34 8.83 2.76
N ALA A 316 3.15 8.03 3.47
CA ALA A 316 4.39 7.48 2.93
C ALA A 316 4.09 6.62 1.68
N ALA A 317 3.06 5.77 1.72
CA ALA A 317 2.64 4.98 0.56
C ALA A 317 2.19 5.86 -0.63
N ARG A 318 1.40 6.91 -0.37
CA ARG A 318 0.97 7.88 -1.41
C ARG A 318 2.14 8.60 -2.05
N ALA A 319 3.10 9.05 -1.24
CA ALA A 319 4.31 9.72 -1.73
C ALA A 319 5.14 8.81 -2.65
N HIS A 320 5.11 7.50 -2.44
CA HIS A 320 5.77 6.54 -3.32
C HIS A 320 5.00 6.27 -4.62
N ALA A 321 3.67 6.24 -4.56
CA ALA A 321 2.80 5.93 -5.70
C ALA A 321 2.78 7.02 -6.79
N THR A 322 3.34 8.20 -6.55
CA THR A 322 3.40 9.26 -7.56
C THR A 322 4.22 8.81 -8.77
N LEU A 323 3.51 8.56 -9.88
CA LEU A 323 4.12 8.17 -11.15
C LEU A 323 5.06 9.28 -11.65
N PRO A 324 6.27 8.93 -12.12
CA PRO A 324 7.14 9.89 -12.78
C PRO A 324 6.41 10.55 -13.97
N THR A 325 6.47 11.87 -14.03
CA THR A 325 5.97 12.68 -15.14
C THR A 325 6.65 12.30 -16.45
N ARG A 326 6.05 12.68 -17.58
CA ARG A 326 6.64 12.43 -18.91
C ARG A 326 8.01 13.09 -19.07
N ALA A 327 8.26 14.21 -18.38
CA ALA A 327 9.54 14.89 -18.34
C ALA A 327 10.58 14.10 -17.53
N GLU A 328 10.20 13.57 -16.37
CA GLU A 328 11.07 12.71 -15.54
C GLU A 328 11.42 11.40 -16.25
N ARG A 329 10.45 10.75 -16.90
CA ARG A 329 10.73 9.54 -17.71
C ARG A 329 11.65 9.80 -18.90
N ALA A 330 11.55 10.99 -19.51
CA ALA A 330 12.40 11.38 -20.63
C ALA A 330 13.85 11.66 -20.21
N GLN A 331 14.12 11.86 -18.91
CA GLN A 331 15.45 12.02 -18.34
C GLN A 331 16.11 10.69 -17.95
N GLY A 332 15.42 9.55 -18.09
CA GLY A 332 15.88 8.23 -17.62
C GLY A 332 15.28 7.85 -16.27
N LEU A 333 15.83 6.83 -15.61
CA LEU A 333 15.47 6.51 -14.21
C LEU A 333 15.74 7.74 -13.31
N PRO A 334 15.00 7.89 -12.19
CA PRO A 334 15.13 9.07 -11.33
C PRO A 334 16.59 9.32 -10.94
N THR A 335 17.06 10.55 -11.17
CA THR A 335 18.41 11.00 -10.78
C THR A 335 18.57 11.20 -9.28
N LYS A 336 17.47 11.11 -8.52
CA LYS A 336 17.44 11.11 -7.07
C LYS A 336 17.14 9.71 -6.56
N PRO A 337 17.79 9.24 -5.47
CA PRO A 337 17.43 7.99 -4.82
C PRO A 337 15.92 7.94 -4.58
N LEU A 338 15.30 6.78 -4.84
CA LEU A 338 13.90 6.56 -4.47
C LEU A 338 13.76 6.85 -2.97
N ALA A 339 12.90 7.81 -2.62
CA ALA A 339 12.63 8.10 -1.22
C ALA A 339 12.16 6.81 -0.52
N GLN A 340 12.65 6.57 0.70
CA GLN A 340 12.26 5.44 1.56
C GLN A 340 10.78 5.54 1.94
N ALA A 341 9.90 5.21 1.01
CA ALA A 341 8.49 5.51 1.14
C ALA A 341 7.68 4.23 1.33
N THR A 342 8.03 3.12 0.65
CA THR A 342 7.35 1.83 0.85
C THR A 342 7.84 1.11 2.09
N SER A 343 9.16 1.02 2.28
CA SER A 343 9.79 0.38 3.44
C SER A 343 9.40 1.11 4.73
N ASN A 344 9.36 2.44 4.69
CA ASN A 344 8.90 3.25 5.81
C ASN A 344 7.39 3.07 6.05
N ALA A 345 6.57 3.06 5.00
CA ALA A 345 5.14 2.80 5.14
C ALA A 345 4.86 1.43 5.78
N VAL A 346 5.58 0.38 5.36
CA VAL A 346 5.49 -0.96 5.98
C VAL A 346 5.91 -0.89 7.45
N ALA A 347 7.06 -0.30 7.78
CA ALA A 347 7.51 -0.17 9.17
C ALA A 347 6.47 0.54 10.06
N LEU A 348 5.88 1.64 9.57
CA LEU A 348 4.85 2.39 10.27
C LEU A 348 3.55 1.58 10.49
N VAL A 349 3.15 0.73 9.53
CA VAL A 349 2.01 -0.20 9.72
C VAL A 349 2.28 -1.16 10.88
N TYR A 350 3.47 -1.75 10.94
CA TYR A 350 3.80 -2.69 12.01
C TYR A 350 3.97 -1.97 13.36
N GLU A 351 4.49 -0.73 13.38
CA GLU A 351 4.51 0.08 14.60
C GLU A 351 3.10 0.42 15.09
N ALA A 352 2.18 0.77 14.17
CA ALA A 352 0.77 0.96 14.52
C ALA A 352 0.14 -0.31 15.09
N LEU A 353 0.44 -1.48 14.51
CA LEU A 353 -0.08 -2.77 14.98
C LEU A 353 0.53 -3.23 16.31
N ARG A 354 1.75 -2.81 16.63
CA ARG A 354 2.34 -3.05 17.96
C ARG A 354 1.55 -2.24 19.01
N ASP A 355 1.28 -0.97 18.72
CA ASP A 355 0.55 -0.11 19.64
C ASP A 355 -0.92 -0.54 19.76
N ASP A 356 -1.59 -0.85 18.66
CA ASP A 356 -2.94 -1.41 18.64
C ASP A 356 -3.02 -2.67 17.76
N PRO A 357 -2.89 -3.87 18.36
CA PRO A 357 -2.98 -5.16 17.66
C PRO A 357 -4.31 -5.40 16.95
N ASP A 358 -5.37 -4.68 17.35
CA ASP A 358 -6.71 -4.80 16.78
C ASP A 358 -7.02 -3.69 15.76
N HIS A 359 -6.04 -2.85 15.42
CA HIS A 359 -6.21 -1.74 14.50
C HIS A 359 -6.66 -2.22 13.12
N GLU A 360 -7.94 -2.02 12.81
CA GLU A 360 -8.62 -2.65 11.67
C GLU A 360 -7.98 -2.28 10.32
N ARG A 361 -7.70 -1.00 10.10
CA ARG A 361 -7.12 -0.52 8.84
C ARG A 361 -5.69 -1.01 8.64
N ALA A 362 -4.86 -0.99 9.69
CA ALA A 362 -3.49 -1.51 9.65
C ALA A 362 -3.46 -3.02 9.41
N ARG A 363 -4.35 -3.79 10.04
CA ARG A 363 -4.51 -5.24 9.78
C ARG A 363 -4.93 -5.51 8.34
N LYS A 364 -5.89 -4.76 7.80
CA LYS A 364 -6.29 -4.90 6.39
C LYS A 364 -5.16 -4.54 5.43
N ALA A 365 -4.43 -3.45 5.70
CA ALA A 365 -3.28 -3.01 4.90
C ALA A 365 -2.17 -4.06 4.87
N GLY A 366 -1.89 -4.69 6.00
CA GLY A 366 -0.95 -5.81 6.11
C GLY A 366 -1.48 -7.15 5.57
N GLY A 367 -2.75 -7.20 5.12
CA GLY A 367 -3.32 -8.37 4.45
C GLY A 367 -3.97 -9.41 5.38
N TRP A 368 -4.18 -9.09 6.65
CA TRP A 368 -4.98 -9.92 7.55
C TRP A 368 -6.47 -9.81 7.24
N VAL A 369 -7.23 -10.84 7.63
CA VAL A 369 -8.69 -10.88 7.58
C VAL A 369 -9.26 -11.08 8.97
N HIS A 370 -10.39 -10.44 9.24
CA HIS A 370 -11.09 -10.57 10.52
C HIS A 370 -12.09 -11.72 10.47
N ARG A 371 -11.96 -12.68 11.38
CA ARG A 371 -12.83 -13.86 11.49
C ARG A 371 -12.99 -14.28 12.95
N ASP A 372 -14.22 -14.56 13.36
CA ASP A 372 -14.53 -15.03 14.73
C ASP A 372 -13.86 -14.18 15.83
N SER A 373 -13.93 -12.85 15.67
CA SER A 373 -13.31 -11.85 16.57
C SER A 373 -11.77 -11.93 16.66
N ARG A 374 -11.11 -12.47 15.63
CA ARG A 374 -9.65 -12.56 15.54
C ARG A 374 -9.14 -12.09 14.19
N TRP A 375 -7.97 -11.48 14.21
CA TRP A 375 -7.20 -11.18 13.01
C TRP A 375 -6.32 -12.37 12.65
N ILE A 376 -6.61 -12.98 11.51
CA ILE A 376 -5.90 -14.17 11.03
C ILE A 376 -5.44 -13.98 9.60
N TRP A 377 -4.50 -14.82 9.17
CA TRP A 377 -4.09 -14.86 7.77
C TRP A 377 -5.21 -15.42 6.87
N PRO A 378 -5.34 -14.94 5.61
CA PRO A 378 -6.29 -15.51 4.65
C PRO A 378 -6.14 -17.03 4.45
N GLU A 379 -4.92 -17.55 4.54
CA GLU A 379 -4.56 -18.97 4.47
C GLU A 379 -5.22 -19.73 5.63
N VAL A 380 -5.11 -19.21 6.84
CA VAL A 380 -5.74 -19.78 8.05
C VAL A 380 -7.25 -19.70 7.95
N ALA A 381 -7.80 -18.58 7.48
CA ALA A 381 -9.24 -18.43 7.28
C ALA A 381 -9.80 -19.52 6.34
N ARG A 382 -9.11 -19.78 5.22
CA ARG A 382 -9.49 -20.84 4.27
C ARG A 382 -9.43 -22.25 4.88
N ARG A 383 -8.45 -22.51 5.76
CA ARG A 383 -8.34 -23.80 6.46
C ARG A 383 -9.50 -24.00 7.44
N LEU A 384 -9.84 -22.95 8.19
CA LEU A 384 -11.01 -22.97 9.08
C LEU A 384 -12.32 -23.16 8.28
N ASP A 385 -12.47 -22.53 7.11
CA ASP A 385 -13.61 -22.79 6.20
C ASP A 385 -13.68 -24.25 5.74
N ALA A 386 -12.52 -24.87 5.52
CA ALA A 386 -12.43 -26.28 5.12
C ALA A 386 -12.69 -27.26 6.29
N GLY A 387 -12.88 -26.76 7.52
CA GLY A 387 -13.08 -27.58 8.70
C GLY A 387 -11.78 -28.21 9.23
N ASP A 388 -10.64 -27.60 8.95
CA ASP A 388 -9.37 -27.97 9.57
C ASP A 388 -9.27 -27.41 11.00
N VAL A 389 -8.55 -28.12 11.85
CA VAL A 389 -8.20 -27.73 13.22
C VAL A 389 -6.70 -27.81 13.41
N ARG A 390 -6.17 -26.99 14.34
CA ARG A 390 -4.75 -26.99 14.68
C ARG A 390 -4.46 -28.08 15.71
N ASP A 391 -3.52 -28.96 15.36
CA ASP A 391 -2.99 -30.05 16.18
C ASP A 391 -1.51 -29.77 16.47
N ALA A 392 -1.07 -29.98 17.71
CA ALA A 392 0.28 -29.62 18.13
C ALA A 392 1.37 -30.46 17.45
N GLU A 393 1.09 -31.71 17.11
CA GLU A 393 2.07 -32.65 16.56
C GLU A 393 2.01 -32.73 15.02
N ARG A 394 0.87 -32.37 14.42
CA ARG A 394 0.62 -32.50 12.97
C ARG A 394 0.38 -31.17 12.26
N GLY A 395 0.24 -30.08 13.00
CA GLY A 395 -0.17 -28.80 12.46
C GLY A 395 -1.65 -28.81 12.06
N TRP A 396 -1.99 -28.19 10.94
CA TRP A 396 -3.36 -28.16 10.42
C TRP A 396 -3.80 -29.52 9.86
N ILE A 397 -4.88 -30.08 10.42
CA ILE A 397 -5.49 -31.34 9.99
C ILE A 397 -7.01 -31.22 9.87
N PRO A 398 -7.67 -31.99 8.98
CA PRO A 398 -9.12 -32.05 8.95
C PRO A 398 -9.70 -32.51 10.29
N THR A 399 -10.80 -31.91 10.75
CA THR A 399 -11.46 -32.32 12.01
C THR A 399 -11.76 -33.82 12.07
N SER A 400 -12.06 -34.44 10.92
CA SER A 400 -12.33 -35.88 10.80
C SER A 400 -11.14 -36.80 11.11
N THR A 401 -9.92 -36.29 11.17
CA THR A 401 -8.69 -37.08 11.38
C THR A 401 -8.04 -36.85 12.75
N VAL A 402 -8.60 -35.97 13.59
CA VAL A 402 -8.05 -35.64 14.93
C VAL A 402 -7.81 -36.90 15.76
N ASN A 403 -8.79 -37.81 15.81
CA ASN A 403 -8.69 -39.05 16.59
C ASN A 403 -7.95 -40.20 15.87
N ARG A 404 -7.42 -39.97 14.66
CA ARG A 404 -6.64 -41.00 13.95
C ARG A 404 -5.20 -40.98 14.48
N PRO A 405 -4.62 -42.14 14.84
CA PRO A 405 -3.23 -42.21 15.25
C PRO A 405 -2.30 -41.70 14.15
N SER A 406 -1.34 -40.87 14.55
CA SER A 406 -0.30 -40.29 13.71
C SER A 406 0.95 -41.16 13.66
N THR A 407 0.86 -42.49 13.80
CA THR A 407 2.05 -43.33 13.85
C THR A 407 2.86 -43.19 12.56
N PRO A 408 4.12 -42.70 12.63
CA PRO A 408 5.01 -42.65 11.48
C PRO A 408 5.18 -44.07 10.95
N ARG A 409 4.90 -44.30 9.66
CA ARG A 409 5.21 -45.58 9.03
C ARG A 409 6.66 -45.53 8.54
N PRO A 410 7.48 -46.55 8.84
CA PRO A 410 8.86 -46.60 8.35
C PRO A 410 8.92 -46.35 6.84
N GLY A 411 9.74 -45.38 6.41
CA GLY A 411 9.95 -45.03 5.00
C GLY A 411 8.86 -44.17 4.34
N ARG A 412 7.78 -43.79 5.04
CA ARG A 412 6.74 -42.91 4.48
C ARG A 412 6.79 -41.54 5.15
N SER A 413 6.84 -40.48 4.34
CA SER A 413 6.75 -39.12 4.87
C SER A 413 5.37 -38.84 5.45
N VAL A 414 5.36 -38.08 6.54
CA VAL A 414 4.18 -37.50 7.16
C VAL A 414 4.08 -36.05 6.68
N THR A 415 2.87 -35.61 6.35
CA THR A 415 2.62 -34.20 6.06
C THR A 415 2.32 -33.47 7.35
N TRP A 416 3.05 -32.39 7.59
CA TRP A 416 2.81 -31.42 8.64
C TRP A 416 2.46 -30.08 7.99
N ALA A 417 1.51 -29.31 8.52
CA ALA A 417 1.08 -28.06 7.89
C ALA A 417 1.02 -26.89 8.89
N SER A 418 1.72 -25.78 8.60
CA SER A 418 1.53 -24.50 9.31
C SER A 418 0.56 -23.61 8.55
N ASP A 419 0.44 -22.38 9.00
CA ASP A 419 -0.37 -21.34 8.39
C ASP A 419 0.03 -21.17 6.92
N HIS A 420 1.33 -21.09 6.62
CA HIS A 420 1.84 -20.82 5.28
C HIS A 420 2.60 -21.99 4.62
N TRP A 421 3.07 -23.01 5.37
CA TRP A 421 3.82 -24.14 4.80
C TRP A 421 3.07 -25.47 4.84
N LYS A 422 3.39 -26.32 3.87
CA LYS A 422 3.13 -27.75 3.86
C LYS A 422 4.48 -28.48 3.83
N ILE A 423 4.79 -29.16 4.92
CA ILE A 423 6.06 -29.82 5.16
C ILE A 423 5.89 -31.33 4.98
N SER A 424 6.62 -31.92 4.04
CA SER A 424 6.78 -33.37 3.93
C SER A 424 7.95 -33.80 4.80
N SER A 425 7.70 -34.46 5.92
CA SER A 425 8.73 -34.81 6.90
C SER A 425 8.90 -36.31 7.05
N ARG A 426 10.16 -36.76 7.14
CA ARG A 426 10.53 -38.10 7.64
C ARG A 426 11.22 -38.03 9.01
N ALA A 427 11.39 -36.84 9.56
CA ALA A 427 11.92 -36.62 10.91
C ALA A 427 10.83 -36.80 11.97
N ASP A 428 11.20 -36.70 13.24
CA ASP A 428 10.23 -36.75 14.33
C ASP A 428 9.29 -35.51 14.31
N PRO A 429 8.09 -35.61 14.94
CA PRO A 429 7.13 -34.51 14.95
C PRO A 429 7.62 -33.23 15.63
N VAL A 430 8.51 -33.33 16.63
CA VAL A 430 9.02 -32.16 17.37
C VAL A 430 9.98 -31.38 16.49
N ALA A 431 10.93 -32.04 15.82
CA ALA A 431 11.81 -31.41 14.85
C ALA A 431 11.03 -30.77 13.69
N THR A 432 9.97 -31.44 13.22
CA THR A 432 9.10 -30.92 12.16
C THR A 432 8.34 -29.66 12.59
N ALA A 433 7.81 -29.64 13.82
CA ALA A 433 7.14 -28.48 14.39
C ALA A 433 8.11 -27.31 14.65
N ALA A 434 9.37 -27.61 15.05
CA ALA A 434 10.42 -26.61 15.21
C ALA A 434 10.77 -25.94 13.86
N LEU A 435 11.00 -26.74 12.80
CA LEU A 435 11.21 -26.22 11.45
C LEU A 435 10.04 -25.33 11.02
N ALA A 436 8.81 -25.78 11.23
CA ALA A 436 7.64 -24.98 10.89
C ALA A 436 7.59 -23.64 11.62
N SER A 437 7.90 -23.63 12.93
CA SER A 437 7.93 -22.40 13.72
C SER A 437 8.94 -21.40 13.16
N GLU A 438 10.14 -21.86 12.79
CA GLU A 438 11.17 -21.00 12.21
C GLU A 438 10.82 -20.49 10.80
N LEU A 439 10.13 -21.30 9.99
CA LEU A 439 9.61 -20.86 8.69
C LEU A 439 8.54 -19.75 8.84
N GLU A 440 7.65 -19.87 9.83
CA GLU A 440 6.65 -18.84 10.13
C GLU A 440 7.30 -17.54 10.66
N ILE A 441 8.36 -17.65 11.49
CA ILE A 441 9.15 -16.49 11.89
C ILE A 441 9.79 -15.83 10.67
N ALA A 442 10.42 -16.60 9.79
CA ALA A 442 11.05 -16.08 8.57
C ALA A 442 10.03 -15.36 7.67
N HIS A 443 8.80 -15.86 7.56
CA HIS A 443 7.72 -15.18 6.85
C HIS A 443 7.43 -13.79 7.43
N ASP A 444 7.19 -13.71 8.74
CA ASP A 444 6.83 -12.45 9.40
C ASP A 444 7.97 -11.42 9.35
N VAL A 445 9.22 -11.89 9.48
CA VAL A 445 10.44 -11.08 9.33
C VAL A 445 10.57 -10.56 7.91
N TRP A 446 10.47 -11.44 6.92
CA TRP A 446 10.64 -11.09 5.51
C TRP A 446 9.60 -10.07 5.06
N ARG A 447 8.35 -10.19 5.50
CA ARG A 447 7.29 -9.24 5.16
C ARG A 447 7.52 -7.84 5.72
N GLN A 448 8.18 -7.73 6.87
CA GLN A 448 8.54 -6.44 7.46
C GLN A 448 9.78 -5.85 6.77
N ALA A 449 10.82 -6.66 6.59
CA ALA A 449 12.09 -6.22 6.02
C ALA A 449 12.02 -5.92 4.51
N PHE A 450 11.21 -6.70 3.78
CA PHE A 450 11.12 -6.70 2.33
C PHE A 450 9.69 -6.51 1.82
N GLY A 451 8.76 -5.99 2.63
CA GLY A 451 7.35 -5.82 2.25
C GLY A 451 7.15 -5.03 0.95
N GLY A 452 8.07 -4.11 0.62
CA GLY A 452 8.06 -3.39 -0.66
C GLY A 452 8.32 -4.24 -1.90
N PHE A 453 8.85 -5.46 -1.74
CA PHE A 453 9.00 -6.41 -2.84
C PHE A 453 7.67 -7.03 -3.28
N MET A 454 6.71 -7.17 -2.37
CA MET A 454 5.49 -7.97 -2.57
C MET A 454 4.52 -7.39 -3.60
N ARG A 455 4.44 -6.05 -3.69
CA ARG A 455 3.46 -5.34 -4.50
C ARG A 455 4.11 -4.19 -5.24
N GLU A 456 3.54 -3.84 -6.39
CA GLU A 456 3.88 -2.58 -7.02
C GLU A 456 3.44 -1.40 -6.12
N PRO A 457 4.17 -0.27 -6.12
CA PRO A 457 3.86 0.92 -5.33
C PRO A 457 2.39 1.34 -5.30
N ALA A 458 1.75 1.38 -6.48
CA ALA A 458 0.36 1.78 -6.61
C ALA A 458 -0.63 0.74 -6.07
N GLU A 459 -0.27 -0.54 -6.04
CA GLU A 459 -1.10 -1.58 -5.42
C GLU A 459 -0.95 -1.59 -3.90
N GLN A 460 0.26 -1.29 -3.41
CA GLN A 460 0.52 -1.10 -1.98
C GLN A 460 -0.28 0.10 -1.43
N GLU A 461 -0.24 1.23 -2.13
CA GLU A 461 -1.01 2.43 -1.79
C GLU A 461 -2.52 2.13 -1.73
N LYS A 462 -3.08 1.50 -2.76
CA LYS A 462 -4.49 1.04 -2.73
C LYS A 462 -4.78 0.14 -1.53
N ALA A 463 -3.86 -0.74 -1.15
CA ALA A 463 -4.05 -1.63 -0.01
C ALA A 463 -4.11 -0.88 1.32
N PHE A 464 -3.24 0.11 1.48
CA PHE A 464 -3.14 0.95 2.68
C PHE A 464 -4.37 1.85 2.81
N GLU A 465 -4.97 2.24 1.69
CA GLU A 465 -6.23 2.95 1.65
C GLU A 465 -7.47 2.05 1.78
N GLY A 466 -7.28 0.72 1.94
CA GLY A 466 -8.40 -0.22 2.05
C GLY A 466 -9.12 -0.50 0.72
N ARG A 467 -8.52 -0.12 -0.41
CA ARG A 467 -9.05 -0.29 -1.78
C ARG A 467 -8.53 -1.55 -2.47
N SER A 468 -7.85 -2.47 -1.77
CA SER A 468 -7.35 -3.73 -2.32
C SER A 468 -7.86 -4.94 -1.55
N ARG A 469 -7.92 -6.09 -2.24
CA ARG A 469 -8.17 -7.38 -1.60
C ARG A 469 -6.89 -7.89 -0.92
N PRO A 470 -7.02 -8.68 0.17
CA PRO A 470 -5.90 -9.42 0.72
C PRO A 470 -5.24 -10.31 -0.34
N MET A 471 -3.92 -10.33 -0.37
CA MET A 471 -3.20 -11.32 -1.17
C MET A 471 -3.39 -12.70 -0.56
N THR A 472 -3.56 -13.69 -1.42
CA THR A 472 -3.63 -15.10 -1.01
C THR A 472 -2.62 -15.89 -1.81
N HIS A 473 -1.95 -16.84 -1.17
CA HIS A 473 -1.06 -17.77 -1.87
C HIS A 473 -1.38 -19.22 -1.50
N GLY A 474 -0.92 -20.16 -2.35
CA GLY A 474 -0.91 -21.56 -1.96
C GLY A 474 0.09 -21.79 -0.82
N PRO A 475 -0.02 -22.88 -0.05
CA PRO A 475 1.00 -23.20 0.93
C PRO A 475 2.34 -23.42 0.24
N PHE A 476 3.41 -22.85 0.80
CA PHE A 476 4.78 -23.12 0.41
C PHE A 476 5.12 -24.58 0.69
N ALA A 477 5.95 -25.20 -0.15
CA ALA A 477 6.38 -26.56 0.08
C ALA A 477 7.75 -26.60 0.78
N ALA A 478 7.86 -27.46 1.79
CA ALA A 478 9.15 -27.80 2.39
C ALA A 478 9.28 -29.32 2.60
N THR A 479 10.52 -29.81 2.66
CA THR A 479 10.83 -31.20 2.97
C THR A 479 11.88 -31.27 4.07
N LEU A 480 11.58 -32.04 5.12
CA LEU A 480 12.53 -32.33 6.21
C LEU A 480 12.92 -33.81 6.15
N PHE A 481 14.20 -34.06 5.91
CA PHE A 481 14.74 -35.41 5.84
C PHE A 481 15.01 -35.98 7.24
N GLY A 482 14.85 -37.30 7.39
CA GLY A 482 15.10 -38.00 8.65
C GLY A 482 16.57 -38.31 8.91
N ASP A 483 17.41 -38.29 7.87
CA ASP A 483 18.86 -38.43 7.98
C ASP A 483 19.58 -37.69 6.83
N ARG A 484 20.87 -37.37 7.03
CA ARG A 484 21.68 -36.64 6.03
C ARG A 484 21.94 -37.47 4.77
N ALA A 485 22.02 -38.80 4.87
CA ALA A 485 22.26 -39.65 3.70
C ALA A 485 21.07 -39.64 2.75
N ALA A 486 19.84 -39.62 3.27
CA ALA A 486 18.61 -39.49 2.50
C ALA A 486 18.51 -38.13 1.80
N TYR A 487 18.88 -37.04 2.49
CA TYR A 487 18.96 -35.70 1.90
C TYR A 487 19.89 -35.68 0.67
N VAL A 488 21.12 -36.19 0.84
CA VAL A 488 22.10 -36.24 -0.26
C VAL A 488 21.62 -37.16 -1.39
N ALA A 489 21.18 -38.38 -1.10
CA ALA A 489 20.78 -39.34 -2.11
C ALA A 489 19.58 -38.88 -2.96
N GLU A 490 18.67 -38.09 -2.38
CA GLU A 490 17.50 -37.56 -3.10
C GLU A 490 17.88 -36.36 -3.99
N LEU A 491 18.77 -35.49 -3.50
CA LEU A 491 19.05 -34.20 -4.12
C LEU A 491 20.34 -34.14 -4.96
N GLU A 492 21.24 -35.12 -4.85
CA GLU A 492 22.49 -35.16 -5.64
C GLU A 492 22.22 -35.18 -7.15
N LYS A 493 21.06 -35.69 -7.55
CA LYS A 493 20.58 -35.68 -8.95
C LYS A 493 20.18 -34.28 -9.44
N LEU A 494 19.87 -33.37 -8.52
CA LEU A 494 19.47 -31.99 -8.79
C LEU A 494 20.66 -31.04 -8.63
N GLU A 495 21.42 -31.21 -7.55
CA GLU A 495 22.61 -30.43 -7.22
C GLU A 495 23.76 -31.38 -6.85
N PRO A 496 24.73 -31.61 -7.76
CA PRO A 496 25.82 -32.55 -7.53
C PRO A 496 26.67 -32.24 -6.29
N THR A 497 26.67 -30.98 -5.82
CA THR A 497 27.44 -30.55 -4.64
C THR A 497 26.61 -30.54 -3.34
N ILE A 498 25.38 -31.08 -3.35
CA ILE A 498 24.44 -31.01 -2.22
C ILE A 498 25.00 -31.58 -0.91
N ALA A 499 25.96 -32.50 -0.97
CA ALA A 499 26.61 -33.04 0.23
C ALA A 499 27.31 -31.96 1.08
N ARG A 500 27.57 -30.77 0.51
CA ARG A 500 28.20 -29.63 1.17
C ARG A 500 27.22 -28.59 1.69
N THR A 501 25.92 -28.71 1.40
CA THR A 501 24.92 -27.73 1.80
C THR A 501 24.26 -28.10 3.13
N LEU A 502 23.64 -27.11 3.76
CA LEU A 502 22.84 -27.24 4.98
C LEU A 502 21.35 -27.03 4.71
N GLY A 503 21.00 -26.61 3.50
CA GLY A 503 19.66 -26.38 3.00
C GLY A 503 19.71 -26.25 1.48
N LEU A 504 18.55 -26.30 0.84
CA LEU A 504 18.40 -25.95 -0.57
C LEU A 504 16.96 -25.51 -0.85
N TYR A 505 16.76 -24.28 -1.31
CA TYR A 505 15.56 -23.91 -2.04
C TYR A 505 15.72 -24.22 -3.53
N TRP A 506 14.80 -25.03 -4.08
CA TRP A 506 14.80 -25.37 -5.49
C TRP A 506 13.59 -24.79 -6.21
N MET A 507 13.82 -23.74 -7.01
CA MET A 507 12.75 -23.03 -7.73
C MET A 507 11.91 -23.93 -8.66
N PRO A 508 12.48 -24.87 -9.45
CA PRO A 508 11.68 -25.73 -10.32
C PRO A 508 10.63 -26.57 -9.61
N THR A 509 10.91 -27.04 -8.39
CA THR A 509 9.92 -27.77 -7.56
C THR A 509 9.24 -26.90 -6.52
N ARG A 510 9.64 -25.62 -6.40
CA ARG A 510 9.12 -24.66 -5.40
C ARG A 510 9.15 -25.22 -3.98
N THR A 511 10.25 -25.89 -3.65
CA THR A 511 10.39 -26.63 -2.40
C THR A 511 11.69 -26.25 -1.72
N ALA A 512 11.62 -25.92 -0.42
CA ALA A 512 12.78 -25.82 0.45
C ALA A 512 13.08 -27.20 1.06
N TYR A 513 14.32 -27.66 0.94
CA TYR A 513 14.77 -28.96 1.41
C TYR A 513 15.77 -28.81 2.55
N PHE A 514 15.53 -29.51 3.65
CA PHE A 514 16.35 -29.44 4.86
C PHE A 514 16.84 -30.83 5.29
N PRO A 515 18.15 -31.02 5.56
CA PRO A 515 18.62 -32.19 6.28
C PRO A 515 18.09 -32.19 7.72
N PRO A 516 18.29 -33.27 8.50
CA PRO A 516 17.98 -33.24 9.92
C PRO A 516 18.69 -32.07 10.61
N LEU A 517 17.93 -31.24 11.31
CA LEU A 517 18.42 -30.01 11.92
C LEU A 517 19.27 -30.29 13.18
N ASP A 518 18.99 -31.39 13.87
CA ASP A 518 19.75 -31.87 15.02
C ASP A 518 21.15 -32.37 14.65
N ALA A 519 21.40 -32.66 13.38
CA ALA A 519 22.72 -32.99 12.86
C ALA A 519 23.63 -31.76 12.70
N ILE A 520 23.10 -30.54 12.85
CA ILE A 520 23.86 -29.29 12.86
C ILE A 520 24.18 -28.96 14.32
N GLU A 521 25.44 -29.12 14.72
CA GLU A 521 25.88 -28.93 16.11
C GLU A 521 25.61 -27.51 16.64
N ASP A 522 25.71 -26.51 15.76
CA ASP A 522 25.42 -25.12 16.07
C ASP A 522 23.93 -24.82 15.77
N ALA A 523 23.14 -24.70 16.84
CA ALA A 523 21.72 -24.39 16.73
C ALA A 523 21.44 -23.03 16.06
N ALA A 524 22.30 -22.03 16.24
CA ALA A 524 22.14 -20.72 15.58
C ALA A 524 22.36 -20.84 14.07
N LEU A 525 23.34 -21.65 13.65
CA LEU A 525 23.58 -21.97 12.24
C LEU A 525 22.42 -22.77 11.62
N ALA A 526 21.82 -23.69 12.39
CA ALA A 526 20.64 -24.43 11.94
C ALA A 526 19.46 -23.47 11.67
N THR A 527 19.16 -22.58 12.62
CA THR A 527 18.09 -21.57 12.48
C THR A 527 18.36 -20.60 11.33
N SER A 528 19.59 -20.06 11.22
CA SER A 528 19.93 -19.11 10.15
C SER A 528 19.81 -19.75 8.77
N THR A 529 20.15 -21.03 8.63
CA THR A 529 19.96 -21.79 7.39
C THR A 529 18.49 -21.91 7.01
N ILE A 530 17.59 -22.16 7.97
CA ILE A 530 16.14 -22.19 7.71
C ILE A 530 15.67 -20.84 7.16
N HIS A 531 16.08 -19.74 7.82
CA HIS A 531 15.71 -18.40 7.41
C HIS A 531 16.28 -18.01 6.05
N HIS A 532 17.50 -18.44 5.74
CA HIS A 532 18.16 -18.23 4.45
C HIS A 532 17.36 -18.88 3.30
N GLU A 533 17.06 -20.17 3.40
CA GLU A 533 16.30 -20.88 2.37
C GLU A 533 14.85 -20.39 2.28
N ALA A 534 14.24 -20.01 3.42
CA ALA A 534 12.93 -19.39 3.45
C ALA A 534 12.92 -18.05 2.70
N ALA A 535 13.97 -17.22 2.85
CA ALA A 535 14.06 -15.96 2.14
C ALA A 535 14.08 -16.18 0.62
N HIS A 536 14.88 -17.13 0.11
CA HIS A 536 14.86 -17.49 -1.31
C HIS A 536 13.46 -17.91 -1.78
N GLN A 537 12.79 -18.77 -1.00
CA GLN A 537 11.44 -19.24 -1.30
C GLN A 537 10.43 -18.09 -1.36
N LEU A 538 10.44 -17.22 -0.35
CA LEU A 538 9.52 -16.09 -0.24
C LEU A 538 9.70 -15.11 -1.41
N PHE A 539 10.93 -14.76 -1.77
CA PHE A 539 11.17 -13.91 -2.94
C PHE A 539 10.74 -14.58 -4.25
N ALA A 540 10.95 -15.88 -4.41
CA ALA A 540 10.61 -16.61 -5.62
C ALA A 540 9.09 -16.78 -5.83
N GLU A 541 8.32 -16.85 -4.75
CA GLU A 541 6.92 -17.33 -4.79
C GLU A 541 5.87 -16.29 -4.34
N MET A 542 6.23 -15.25 -3.59
CA MET A 542 5.28 -14.22 -3.11
C MET A 542 4.76 -13.31 -4.22
N ARG A 543 5.41 -13.31 -5.38
CA ARG A 543 4.94 -12.61 -6.60
C ARG A 543 5.26 -13.43 -7.84
N LYS A 544 4.73 -12.98 -8.98
CA LYS A 544 5.14 -13.55 -10.27
C LYS A 544 6.59 -13.18 -10.56
N THR A 545 7.44 -14.20 -10.68
CA THR A 545 8.88 -14.08 -10.96
C THR A 545 9.23 -14.70 -12.32
N SER A 546 10.40 -14.32 -12.85
CA SER A 546 11.01 -14.87 -14.05
C SER A 546 11.77 -16.15 -13.70
N PRO A 547 11.66 -17.22 -14.51
CA PRO A 547 12.49 -18.43 -14.32
C PRO A 547 13.97 -18.19 -14.62
N LEU A 548 14.33 -17.02 -15.19
CA LEU A 548 15.70 -16.61 -15.49
C LEU A 548 16.24 -15.58 -14.49
N ALA A 549 15.60 -15.41 -13.33
CA ALA A 549 16.04 -14.49 -12.29
C ALA A 549 17.50 -14.79 -11.90
N GLY A 550 18.36 -13.77 -11.94
CA GLY A 550 19.78 -13.89 -11.61
C GLY A 550 20.63 -14.70 -12.61
N GLU A 551 20.06 -15.36 -13.62
CA GLU A 551 20.84 -16.18 -14.56
C GLU A 551 21.84 -15.36 -15.39
N ARG A 552 21.47 -14.13 -15.75
CA ARG A 552 22.28 -13.27 -16.63
C ARG A 552 23.18 -12.26 -15.91
N CYS A 553 22.69 -11.69 -14.82
CA CYS A 553 23.41 -10.67 -14.04
C CYS A 553 22.69 -10.45 -12.69
N GLY A 554 23.40 -9.87 -11.71
CA GLY A 554 22.84 -9.49 -10.42
C GLY A 554 22.53 -10.65 -9.47
N PHE A 555 23.05 -11.86 -9.74
CA PHE A 555 22.79 -13.03 -8.90
C PHE A 555 23.23 -12.83 -7.45
N TRP A 556 24.31 -12.10 -7.23
CA TRP A 556 24.83 -11.79 -5.89
C TRP A 556 23.78 -11.22 -4.95
N ALA A 557 22.82 -10.42 -5.47
CA ALA A 557 21.83 -9.74 -4.62
C ALA A 557 20.80 -10.70 -4.04
N LEU A 558 20.52 -11.82 -4.72
CA LEU A 558 19.63 -12.87 -4.22
C LEU A 558 20.24 -13.53 -2.98
N GLU A 559 21.51 -13.90 -3.07
CA GLU A 559 22.29 -14.46 -1.97
C GLU A 559 22.49 -13.45 -0.84
N ALA A 560 22.80 -12.19 -1.17
CA ALA A 560 22.91 -11.10 -0.19
C ALA A 560 21.61 -10.91 0.61
N ALA A 561 20.45 -10.91 -0.05
CA ALA A 561 19.17 -10.77 0.64
C ALA A 561 18.85 -11.95 1.57
N ALA A 562 19.21 -13.18 1.18
CA ALA A 562 19.09 -14.35 2.04
C ALA A 562 20.05 -14.30 3.23
N CYS A 563 21.33 -13.97 2.98
CA CYS A 563 22.34 -13.75 4.03
C CYS A 563 21.99 -12.60 4.98
N TYR A 564 21.20 -11.62 4.55
CA TYR A 564 20.71 -10.56 5.43
C TYR A 564 19.77 -11.11 6.49
N VAL A 565 18.87 -12.04 6.15
CA VAL A 565 17.91 -12.63 7.11
C VAL A 565 18.62 -13.46 8.19
N GLU A 566 19.80 -14.01 7.89
CA GLU A 566 20.62 -14.74 8.88
C GLU A 566 21.07 -13.88 10.08
N SER A 567 21.00 -12.55 9.99
CA SER A 567 21.37 -11.62 11.05
C SER A 567 20.24 -11.32 12.05
N LEU A 568 19.16 -12.10 12.02
CA LEU A 568 18.01 -11.94 12.91
C LEU A 568 18.39 -12.24 14.37
N GLU A 569 18.17 -11.29 15.26
CA GLU A 569 18.46 -11.43 16.69
C GLU A 569 17.21 -11.13 17.53
N PRO A 570 16.92 -11.91 18.60
CA PRO A 570 15.79 -11.62 19.49
C PRO A 570 15.91 -10.26 20.18
N ALA A 571 14.78 -9.58 20.34
CA ALA A 571 14.66 -8.32 21.08
C ALA A 571 13.38 -8.31 21.93
N PRO A 572 13.26 -7.45 22.98
CA PRO A 572 12.07 -7.42 23.84
C PRO A 572 10.73 -7.20 23.11
N TYR A 573 10.77 -6.66 21.90
CA TYR A 573 9.60 -6.34 21.07
C TYR A 573 9.41 -7.26 19.86
N GLY A 574 10.23 -8.31 19.74
CA GLY A 574 10.31 -9.14 18.54
C GLY A 574 11.77 -9.41 18.22
N TRP A 575 12.30 -8.74 17.20
CA TRP A 575 13.65 -8.97 16.70
C TRP A 575 14.31 -7.70 16.16
N THR A 576 15.64 -7.71 16.11
CA THR A 576 16.43 -6.82 15.27
C THR A 576 16.95 -7.58 14.06
N LEU A 577 17.13 -6.86 12.95
CA LEU A 577 17.64 -7.44 11.72
C LEU A 577 18.75 -6.57 11.12
N GLY A 578 19.83 -7.21 10.70
CA GLY A 578 21.07 -6.56 10.28
C GLY A 578 21.93 -6.14 11.47
N GLY A 579 22.95 -5.34 11.15
CA GLY A 579 24.01 -4.95 12.07
C GLY A 579 25.34 -5.50 11.62
N ARG A 580 26.40 -4.68 11.76
CA ARG A 580 27.77 -5.03 11.33
C ARG A 580 28.42 -6.09 12.22
N ASP A 581 27.80 -6.35 13.36
CA ASP A 581 28.15 -7.30 14.41
C ASP A 581 27.29 -8.58 14.36
N ALA A 582 26.32 -8.67 13.44
CA ALA A 582 25.35 -9.78 13.37
C ALA A 582 25.47 -10.60 12.07
N GLY A 583 25.02 -11.87 12.14
CA GLY A 583 25.09 -12.80 11.01
C GLY A 583 26.52 -12.95 10.47
N ARG A 584 26.69 -12.84 9.15
CA ARG A 584 28.00 -12.93 8.49
C ARG A 584 28.68 -11.58 8.25
N ALA A 585 28.09 -10.47 8.70
CA ALA A 585 28.68 -9.14 8.55
C ALA A 585 30.05 -8.98 9.23
N PRO A 586 30.33 -9.61 10.40
CA PRO A 586 31.68 -9.62 10.99
C PRO A 586 32.73 -10.23 10.05
N ALA A 587 32.41 -11.36 9.41
CA ALA A 587 33.30 -11.97 8.42
C ALA A 587 33.47 -11.08 7.19
N ALA A 588 32.39 -10.42 6.72
CA ALA A 588 32.48 -9.43 5.64
C ALA A 588 33.46 -8.28 5.97
N ARG A 589 33.46 -7.84 7.23
CA ARG A 589 34.35 -6.80 7.74
C ARG A 589 35.80 -7.28 7.78
N GLU A 590 36.03 -8.46 8.34
CA GLU A 590 37.36 -9.10 8.38
C GLU A 590 37.94 -9.26 6.96
N ARG A 591 37.13 -9.76 6.00
CA ARG A 591 37.53 -9.84 4.59
C ARG A 591 37.99 -8.49 4.04
N LEU A 592 37.23 -7.44 4.32
CA LEU A 592 37.50 -6.12 3.74
C LEU A 592 38.71 -5.42 4.38
N ILE A 593 38.87 -5.56 5.69
CA ILE A 593 39.84 -4.78 6.47
C ILE A 593 41.15 -5.55 6.68
N ASP A 594 41.06 -6.84 6.99
CA ASP A 594 42.20 -7.65 7.39
C ASP A 594 42.77 -8.46 6.21
N ASP A 595 41.91 -9.03 5.36
CA ASP A 595 42.32 -9.80 4.18
C ASP A 595 42.56 -8.95 2.92
N ASP A 596 42.21 -7.65 2.95
CA ASP A 596 42.16 -6.73 1.79
C ASP A 596 41.38 -7.31 0.58
N PHE A 597 40.33 -8.08 0.88
CA PHE A 597 39.49 -8.73 -0.11
C PHE A 597 38.24 -7.90 -0.41
N TYR A 598 38.06 -7.54 -1.68
CA TYR A 598 36.84 -6.90 -2.16
C TYR A 598 36.62 -7.10 -3.66
N VAL A 599 35.43 -7.55 -4.04
CA VAL A 599 34.94 -7.56 -5.43
C VAL A 599 34.05 -6.34 -5.66
N SER A 600 34.33 -5.54 -6.68
CA SER A 600 33.58 -4.30 -6.94
C SER A 600 32.09 -4.56 -7.22
N LEU A 601 31.21 -3.60 -6.88
CA LEU A 601 29.80 -3.71 -7.26
C LEU A 601 29.59 -3.77 -8.77
N GLN A 602 30.45 -3.11 -9.55
CA GLN A 602 30.38 -3.17 -11.01
C GLN A 602 30.58 -4.60 -11.52
N GLU A 603 31.57 -5.31 -10.99
CA GLU A 603 31.83 -6.71 -11.31
C GLU A 603 30.70 -7.60 -10.80
N LEU A 604 30.35 -7.52 -9.51
CA LEU A 604 29.27 -8.33 -8.93
C LEU A 604 27.93 -8.16 -9.67
N CYS A 605 27.54 -6.92 -9.98
CA CYS A 605 26.30 -6.66 -10.70
C CYS A 605 26.31 -7.17 -12.15
N SER A 606 27.48 -7.42 -12.73
CA SER A 606 27.60 -8.00 -14.07
C SER A 606 27.49 -9.53 -14.09
N LEU A 607 27.85 -10.21 -12.99
CA LEU A 607 27.88 -11.66 -12.92
C LEU A 607 26.48 -12.28 -12.84
N GLY A 608 26.21 -13.23 -13.73
CA GLY A 608 25.08 -14.15 -13.63
C GLY A 608 25.38 -15.32 -12.68
N ARG A 609 24.37 -16.15 -12.41
CA ARG A 609 24.48 -17.29 -11.49
C ARG A 609 25.64 -18.23 -11.85
N GLY A 610 25.72 -18.65 -13.10
CA GLY A 610 26.74 -19.61 -13.54
C GLY A 610 28.17 -19.06 -13.41
N GLU A 611 28.36 -17.78 -13.70
CA GLU A 611 29.66 -17.11 -13.58
C GLU A 611 30.07 -16.95 -12.12
N LEU A 612 29.14 -16.52 -11.25
CA LEU A 612 29.43 -16.38 -9.82
C LEU A 612 29.72 -17.75 -9.17
N GLN A 613 28.93 -18.78 -9.48
CA GLN A 613 29.11 -20.12 -8.92
C GLN A 613 30.43 -20.78 -9.37
N ALA A 614 30.96 -20.40 -10.53
CA ALA A 614 32.24 -20.89 -11.03
C ALA A 614 33.45 -20.09 -10.51
N ASP A 615 33.24 -18.98 -9.79
CA ASP A 615 34.31 -18.13 -9.30
C ASP A 615 35.08 -18.81 -8.15
N GLU A 616 36.40 -18.92 -8.28
CA GLU A 616 37.25 -19.53 -7.24
C GLU A 616 37.20 -18.74 -5.91
N ARG A 617 36.84 -17.46 -5.95
CA ARG A 617 36.70 -16.57 -4.78
C ARG A 617 35.35 -16.71 -4.08
N LEU A 618 34.44 -17.55 -4.57
CA LEU A 618 33.05 -17.65 -4.10
C LEU A 618 32.89 -17.67 -2.57
N PRO A 619 33.67 -18.46 -1.78
CA PRO A 619 33.53 -18.45 -0.32
C PRO A 619 33.76 -17.08 0.33
N ALA A 620 34.75 -16.32 -0.16
CA ALA A 620 35.04 -14.97 0.32
C ALA A 620 33.98 -13.97 -0.18
N ILE A 621 33.48 -14.15 -1.42
CA ILE A 621 32.39 -13.35 -1.96
C ILE A 621 31.14 -13.48 -1.07
N TYR A 622 30.71 -14.67 -0.69
CA TYR A 622 29.52 -14.86 0.18
C TYR A 622 29.61 -14.10 1.51
N SER A 623 30.82 -13.99 2.09
CA SER A 623 31.02 -13.16 3.28
C SER A 623 30.76 -11.69 2.94
N GLN A 624 31.36 -11.19 1.86
CA GLN A 624 31.13 -9.82 1.38
C GLN A 624 29.64 -9.53 1.07
N LEU A 625 28.88 -10.50 0.53
CA LEU A 625 27.47 -10.31 0.18
C LEU A 625 26.63 -9.94 1.41
N SER A 626 26.90 -10.54 2.57
CA SER A 626 26.21 -10.21 3.82
C SER A 626 26.49 -8.76 4.26
N GLY A 627 27.74 -8.32 4.19
CA GLY A 627 28.11 -6.93 4.49
C GLY A 627 27.46 -5.94 3.52
N LEU A 628 27.44 -6.26 2.22
CA LEU A 628 26.77 -5.43 1.22
C LEU A 628 25.26 -5.33 1.49
N ALA A 629 24.61 -6.45 1.84
CA ALA A 629 23.20 -6.45 2.18
C ALA A 629 22.91 -5.55 3.39
N ASP A 630 23.71 -5.64 4.46
CA ASP A 630 23.59 -4.75 5.60
C ASP A 630 23.81 -3.27 5.22
N PHE A 631 24.82 -2.98 4.40
CA PHE A 631 25.03 -1.62 3.89
C PHE A 631 23.82 -1.08 3.12
N PHE A 632 23.26 -1.87 2.20
CA PHE A 632 22.10 -1.43 1.41
C PHE A 632 20.84 -1.30 2.27
N MET A 633 20.62 -2.21 3.22
CA MET A 633 19.42 -2.23 4.05
C MET A 633 19.48 -1.24 5.22
N ASN A 634 20.65 -1.00 5.81
CA ASN A 634 20.82 -0.25 7.07
C ASN A 634 21.80 0.92 7.01
N GLY A 635 22.72 0.93 6.03
CA GLY A 635 23.70 1.99 5.86
C GLY A 635 23.06 3.38 5.73
N GLU A 636 23.64 4.36 6.43
CA GLU A 636 23.14 5.75 6.49
C GLU A 636 21.63 5.81 6.81
N GLN A 637 21.17 5.05 7.81
CA GLN A 637 19.75 4.94 8.19
C GLN A 637 18.88 4.37 7.04
N GLY A 638 19.41 3.37 6.33
CA GLY A 638 18.71 2.67 5.25
C GLY A 638 18.61 3.45 3.94
N LYS A 639 19.44 4.47 3.71
CA LYS A 639 19.39 5.37 2.55
C LYS A 639 19.19 4.65 1.20
N HIS A 640 19.80 3.49 1.04
CA HIS A 640 19.75 2.71 -0.19
C HIS A 640 18.75 1.55 -0.18
N ARG A 641 17.95 1.39 0.89
CA ARG A 641 17.05 0.25 1.11
C ARG A 641 16.05 0.08 -0.03
N GLU A 642 15.39 1.17 -0.43
CA GLU A 642 14.44 1.10 -1.54
C GLU A 642 15.09 0.78 -2.87
N ALA A 643 16.25 1.37 -3.15
CA ALA A 643 16.98 1.08 -4.38
C ALA A 643 17.38 -0.40 -4.44
N PHE A 644 17.74 -1.00 -3.30
CA PHE A 644 18.08 -2.42 -3.23
C PHE A 644 16.85 -3.33 -3.34
N ILE A 645 15.74 -3.01 -2.67
CA ILE A 645 14.48 -3.76 -2.81
C ILE A 645 13.98 -3.69 -4.25
N GLU A 646 13.98 -2.52 -4.88
CA GLU A 646 13.62 -2.36 -6.28
C GLU A 646 14.60 -3.11 -7.20
N TYR A 647 15.90 -3.13 -6.89
CA TYR A 647 16.88 -3.93 -7.62
C TYR A 647 16.54 -5.43 -7.56
N LEU A 648 16.17 -5.96 -6.39
CA LEU A 648 15.68 -7.33 -6.24
C LEU A 648 14.43 -7.56 -7.09
N VAL A 649 13.45 -6.63 -7.08
CA VAL A 649 12.27 -6.71 -7.96
C VAL A 649 12.69 -6.82 -9.43
N ARG A 650 13.64 -6.02 -9.90
CA ARG A 650 14.13 -6.05 -11.29
C ARG A 650 14.84 -7.36 -11.62
N ILE A 651 15.60 -7.94 -10.69
CA ILE A 651 16.26 -9.24 -10.90
C ILE A 651 15.21 -10.35 -10.98
N TYR A 652 14.31 -10.42 -10.00
CA TYR A 652 13.27 -11.45 -9.93
C TYR A 652 12.25 -11.35 -11.06
N THR A 653 12.03 -10.16 -11.64
CA THR A 653 11.15 -9.99 -12.82
C THR A 653 11.90 -10.11 -14.15
N GLY A 654 13.23 -10.27 -14.14
CA GLY A 654 14.04 -10.41 -15.35
C GLY A 654 14.24 -9.11 -16.14
N SER A 655 14.01 -7.96 -15.51
CA SER A 655 14.16 -6.63 -16.12
C SER A 655 15.46 -5.91 -15.72
N VAL A 656 16.35 -6.61 -15.00
CA VAL A 656 17.64 -6.10 -14.56
C VAL A 656 18.68 -6.01 -15.70
N SER A 657 19.56 -5.01 -15.59
CA SER A 657 20.81 -4.86 -16.34
C SER A 657 21.97 -4.58 -15.38
N PRO A 658 23.25 -4.79 -15.79
CA PRO A 658 24.41 -4.59 -14.92
C PRO A 658 24.55 -3.20 -14.30
N ASP A 659 23.96 -2.16 -14.89
CA ASP A 659 23.95 -0.77 -14.41
C ASP A 659 22.71 -0.38 -13.58
N THR A 660 21.75 -1.30 -13.41
CA THR A 660 20.45 -0.99 -12.79
C THR A 660 20.59 -0.49 -11.35
N LEU A 661 21.43 -1.12 -10.52
CA LEU A 661 21.58 -0.73 -9.12
C LEU A 661 22.19 0.67 -8.98
N SER A 662 23.22 0.97 -9.75
CA SER A 662 23.83 2.32 -9.81
C SER A 662 22.79 3.38 -10.20
N ARG A 663 21.96 3.11 -11.24
CA ARG A 663 20.88 4.01 -11.64
C ARG A 663 19.83 4.21 -10.55
N LEU A 664 19.41 3.15 -9.87
CA LEU A 664 18.44 3.23 -8.77
C LEU A 664 18.97 4.01 -7.56
N CYS A 665 20.27 3.90 -7.29
CA CYS A 665 20.93 4.65 -6.22
C CYS A 665 21.26 6.11 -6.63
N GLY A 666 21.17 6.46 -7.91
CA GLY A 666 21.52 7.79 -8.42
C GLY A 666 23.01 8.14 -8.29
N THR A 667 23.90 7.15 -8.24
CA THR A 667 25.35 7.33 -8.00
C THR A 667 26.16 6.23 -8.68
N THR A 668 27.47 6.44 -8.88
CA THR A 668 28.32 5.44 -9.54
C THR A 668 28.61 4.23 -8.64
N TYR A 669 29.02 3.10 -9.23
CA TYR A 669 29.46 1.94 -8.44
C TYR A 669 30.69 2.24 -7.59
N ALA A 670 31.65 3.02 -8.09
CA ALA A 670 32.83 3.42 -7.31
C ALA A 670 32.44 4.19 -6.05
N ASP A 671 31.47 5.12 -6.15
CA ASP A 671 30.98 5.87 -4.99
C ASP A 671 30.25 4.97 -3.98
N LEU A 672 29.53 3.95 -4.46
CA LEU A 672 28.87 2.95 -3.61
C LEU A 672 29.88 2.04 -2.93
N ASP A 673 30.92 1.60 -3.65
CA ASP A 673 32.01 0.78 -3.12
C ASP A 673 32.73 1.55 -1.99
N ASP A 674 33.01 2.84 -2.20
CA ASP A 674 33.59 3.72 -1.17
C ASP A 674 32.65 3.94 0.03
N ALA A 675 31.35 4.07 -0.22
CA ALA A 675 30.35 4.19 0.84
C ALA A 675 30.24 2.90 1.67
N TYR A 676 30.30 1.73 1.01
CA TYR A 676 30.35 0.43 1.66
C TYR A 676 31.61 0.30 2.54
N ARG A 677 32.79 0.69 2.03
CA ARG A 677 34.03 0.69 2.82
C ARG A 677 33.91 1.54 4.08
N ARG A 678 33.33 2.74 3.95
CA ARG A 678 33.05 3.59 5.12
C ARG A 678 32.04 2.95 6.07
N HIS A 679 31.01 2.28 5.56
CA HIS A 679 30.02 1.58 6.36
C HIS A 679 30.65 0.46 7.18
N MET A 680 31.55 -0.35 6.61
CA MET A 680 32.19 -1.45 7.33
C MET A 680 33.31 -0.99 8.29
N ALA A 681 33.88 0.19 8.06
CA ALA A 681 35.01 0.70 8.84
C ALA A 681 34.63 1.38 10.18
N ARG A 682 33.42 1.94 10.32
CA ARG A 682 32.95 2.44 11.65
C ARG A 682 32.57 1.28 12.55
#